data_AF-A0AAU0R3E5-F1
#
_entry.id   AF-A0AAU0R3E5-F1
#
_cell.length_a   1.000
_cell.length_b   1.000
_cell.length_c   1.000
_cell.angle_alpha   90.00
_cell.angle_beta   90.00
_cell.angle_gamma   90.00
#
_symmetry.space_group_name_H-M   'P 1'
#
loop_
_entity.id
_entity.type
_entity.pdbx_description
1 polymer ?
#
loop_
_entity_poly.entity_id
_entity_poly.type
_entity_poly.pdbx_seq_one_letter_code
_entity_poly.pdbx_strand_id
1 'polypeptide(L)'
;MLNRIFKTGLLVLLAGSLYAQDTYYDAPNLAKQMGSLTVIPFFVKGTDKCWFSADKDYYLVDAKRGTRQCISDKKYLGGLLQELLHQPVDTAAIKVEMPGSNDMGIYYKEARYSYSLVNGKLVPAIPHNYPHSGWRNGLSPDKKWQLVAKNHNLFLRKNSDSSMLKLSFDGELYHSFNMNDADTGTLRESNTEAVWIKGTSKFYVVRKDRRKVGTMTVVHSLSTPRPRVETYKYELPGDKDVTQYELYLGDASEGTFLPVNTGDWKDQELEVLYGGAKVYFLRKKRTRDEMDLCAVDWKGTVQVLIHEVSRPFINDDVFSAAILNDGKDILWWSDRSGWGHYYLYDGAGHLQGAVTAGDWTAGKLLRVDTTSKRLYFYGYGREQGINPNYSFVYAVNFDGKGLRLLTPENANHEVFIAPGNQFFVDNYSRIDMDPRTTIRSTSSNWQMEIWKPDLSRLYKYGWKRPEMFTIKAADGVTDIYGLMWKPFDFDSTKKYPIISQVYPGPQTETVWSSFTVLDRYNNTALAQTGSIVVCMGHRGGSPYRNKAYHTYGYGNLRDYALDDDRHGIIQLAARYHFIDTTRVGIFGHSGGGMMAVAAICTYPDFYKVAVASSGNHDNNIYNRTWGETFQGIDSGFAYHVALNQALASKLKGHLLLVTGEVDTNVHPAATYRMVNALIQAGKDFDMLVLPGQSHTYEDTYKAYFQQRLRQYFKFHL
;
A
#
# COMPACT_ATOMS: atom_id res chain seq x y z
N MET A 1 -25.16 8.16 51.94
CA MET A 1 -24.44 9.09 51.04
C MET A 1 -22.91 8.98 51.12
N LEU A 2 -22.31 8.76 52.30
CA LEU A 2 -20.84 8.62 52.42
C LEU A 2 -20.21 7.37 51.74
N ASN A 3 -20.94 6.26 51.60
CA ASN A 3 -20.42 5.05 50.93
C ASN A 3 -20.35 5.14 49.38
N ARG A 4 -20.99 6.13 48.76
CA ARG A 4 -20.90 6.37 47.30
C ARG A 4 -19.68 7.23 46.94
N ILE A 5 -19.26 8.14 47.83
CA ILE A 5 -18.13 9.05 47.60
C ILE A 5 -16.79 8.30 47.70
N PHE A 6 -16.68 7.32 48.62
CA PHE A 6 -15.47 6.49 48.72
C PHE A 6 -15.26 5.53 47.54
N LYS A 7 -16.33 4.98 46.94
CA LYS A 7 -16.22 4.17 45.71
C LYS A 7 -15.82 5.00 44.48
N THR A 8 -16.22 6.27 44.44
CA THR A 8 -15.90 7.17 43.32
C THR A 8 -14.46 7.70 43.43
N GLY A 9 -13.98 8.01 44.64
CA GLY A 9 -12.59 8.44 44.87
C GLY A 9 -11.54 7.35 44.63
N LEU A 10 -11.83 6.09 44.97
CA LEU A 10 -10.92 4.97 44.71
C LEU A 10 -10.87 4.60 43.21
N LEU A 11 -12.00 4.73 42.49
CA LEU A 11 -12.04 4.57 41.03
C LEU A 11 -11.21 5.64 40.30
N VAL A 12 -11.18 6.88 40.79
CA VAL A 12 -10.42 7.98 40.16
C VAL A 12 -8.90 7.80 40.33
N LEU A 13 -8.45 7.27 41.48
CA LEU A 13 -7.02 6.98 41.72
C LEU A 13 -6.53 5.75 40.92
N LEU A 14 -7.32 4.67 40.83
CA LEU A 14 -7.02 3.51 39.98
C LEU A 14 -7.11 3.82 38.48
N ALA A 15 -8.08 4.66 38.08
CA ALA A 15 -8.19 5.12 36.71
C ALA A 15 -6.99 6.01 36.35
N GLY A 16 -6.52 6.89 37.25
CA GLY A 16 -5.31 7.70 37.06
C GLY A 16 -4.05 6.88 36.74
N SER A 17 -3.84 5.73 37.39
CA SER A 17 -2.71 4.83 37.08
C SER A 17 -2.88 4.05 35.77
N LEU A 18 -4.12 3.67 35.41
CA LEU A 18 -4.44 3.00 34.15
C LEU A 18 -4.49 3.96 32.94
N TYR A 19 -4.73 5.27 33.15
CA TYR A 19 -4.62 6.33 32.14
C TYR A 19 -3.17 6.74 31.86
N ALA A 20 -2.28 6.55 32.84
CA ALA A 20 -0.85 6.76 32.64
C ALA A 20 -0.23 5.62 31.80
N GLN A 21 -0.75 4.40 31.91
CA GLN A 21 -0.18 3.22 31.22
C GLN A 21 -0.55 3.11 29.74
N ASP A 22 -1.79 3.41 29.35
CA ASP A 22 -2.20 3.29 27.95
C ASP A 22 -1.57 4.38 27.05
N THR A 23 -1.32 5.57 27.60
CA THR A 23 -0.54 6.63 26.94
C THR A 23 0.95 6.35 26.93
N TYR A 24 1.48 5.65 27.94
CA TYR A 24 2.89 5.23 27.99
C TYR A 24 3.26 4.30 26.82
N TYR A 25 2.40 3.34 26.48
CA TYR A 25 2.62 2.39 25.39
C TYR A 25 2.00 2.81 24.04
N ASP A 26 1.72 4.10 23.84
CA ASP A 26 1.24 4.59 22.56
C ASP A 26 2.35 4.61 21.49
N ALA A 27 1.95 4.61 20.22
CA ALA A 27 2.88 4.58 19.10
C ALA A 27 3.94 5.71 19.14
N PRO A 28 3.60 6.99 19.43
CA PRO A 28 4.60 8.05 19.57
C PRO A 28 5.66 7.81 20.65
N ASN A 29 5.29 7.25 21.81
CA ASN A 29 6.25 6.97 22.88
C ASN A 29 7.10 5.74 22.61
N LEU A 30 6.50 4.71 22.01
CA LEU A 30 7.21 3.51 21.55
C LEU A 30 8.21 3.81 20.44
N ALA A 31 7.85 4.67 19.48
CA ALA A 31 8.73 5.08 18.39
C ALA A 31 10.06 5.68 18.88
N LYS A 32 10.06 6.36 20.03
CA LYS A 32 11.26 6.95 20.64
C LYS A 32 12.22 5.92 21.26
N GLN A 33 11.80 4.65 21.39
CA GLN A 33 12.57 3.59 22.05
C GLN A 33 13.30 2.65 21.08
N MET A 34 13.21 2.91 19.78
CA MET A 34 13.82 2.07 18.76
C MET A 34 14.52 2.90 17.69
N GLY A 35 15.50 2.29 17.05
CA GLY A 35 16.11 2.79 15.84
C GLY A 35 15.36 2.35 14.57
N SER A 36 16.09 2.31 13.46
CA SER A 36 15.61 1.95 12.14
C SER A 36 15.39 0.44 12.07
N LEU A 37 14.14 0.00 11.90
CA LEU A 37 13.80 -1.43 11.87
C LEU A 37 14.15 -2.09 10.54
N THR A 38 14.14 -1.32 9.45
CA THR A 38 14.50 -1.75 8.09
C THR A 38 15.37 -0.68 7.44
N VAL A 39 15.96 -1.01 6.28
CA VAL A 39 16.77 -0.05 5.51
C VAL A 39 16.33 -0.04 4.05
N ILE A 40 16.43 1.12 3.41
CA ILE A 40 16.21 1.26 1.96
C ILE A 40 17.58 1.45 1.30
N PRO A 41 18.03 0.50 0.46
CA PRO A 41 19.32 0.60 -0.20
C PRO A 41 19.25 1.46 -1.48
N PHE A 42 20.30 2.22 -1.69
CA PHE A 42 20.57 2.98 -2.91
C PHE A 42 21.83 2.39 -3.56
N PHE A 43 21.66 1.78 -4.73
CA PHE A 43 22.76 1.11 -5.44
C PHE A 43 23.67 2.11 -6.15
N VAL A 44 24.98 1.97 -5.93
CA VAL A 44 26.01 2.82 -6.54
C VAL A 44 26.23 2.37 -7.98
N LYS A 45 26.04 3.28 -8.94
CA LYS A 45 25.96 2.95 -10.36
C LYS A 45 27.26 2.34 -10.88
N GLY A 46 27.15 1.19 -11.55
CA GLY A 46 28.29 0.50 -12.17
C GLY A 46 29.21 -0.21 -11.18
N THR A 47 28.75 -0.47 -9.95
CA THR A 47 29.54 -1.14 -8.91
C THR A 47 28.70 -2.20 -8.18
N ASP A 48 29.37 -3.01 -7.36
CA ASP A 48 28.73 -3.97 -6.45
C ASP A 48 28.45 -3.38 -5.06
N LYS A 49 28.22 -2.07 -5.00
CA LYS A 49 28.02 -1.32 -3.75
C LYS A 49 26.62 -0.77 -3.65
N CYS A 50 26.14 -0.65 -2.43
CA CYS A 50 24.96 0.15 -2.11
C CYS A 50 25.20 0.91 -0.82
N TRP A 51 24.46 1.98 -0.62
CA TRP A 51 24.42 2.67 0.66
C TRP A 51 22.99 2.72 1.20
N PHE A 52 22.84 2.87 2.50
CA PHE A 52 21.54 3.08 3.13
C PHE A 52 21.68 4.03 4.32
N SER A 53 20.56 4.62 4.74
CA SER A 53 20.51 5.36 6.00
C SER A 53 19.92 4.49 7.11
N ALA A 54 20.51 4.55 8.29
CA ALA A 54 19.97 3.95 9.50
C ALA A 54 20.42 4.77 10.71
N ASP A 55 19.50 5.03 11.64
CA ASP A 55 19.72 5.78 12.88
C ASP A 55 20.36 7.16 12.68
N LYS A 56 19.99 7.81 11.56
CA LYS A 56 20.53 9.10 11.08
C LYS A 56 21.97 9.07 10.56
N ASP A 57 22.58 7.89 10.52
CA ASP A 57 23.87 7.65 9.88
C ASP A 57 23.69 7.09 8.47
N TYR A 58 24.78 7.12 7.70
CA TYR A 58 24.88 6.56 6.35
C TYR A 58 25.93 5.46 6.32
N TYR A 59 25.55 4.31 5.77
CA TYR A 59 26.41 3.14 5.66
C TYR A 59 26.63 2.79 4.20
N LEU A 60 27.88 2.58 3.81
CA LEU A 60 28.26 2.03 2.52
C LEU A 60 28.58 0.54 2.68
N VAL A 61 27.96 -0.29 1.84
CA VAL A 61 28.18 -1.73 1.77
C VAL A 61 28.88 -2.05 0.45
N ASP A 62 29.95 -2.84 0.53
CA ASP A 62 30.61 -3.45 -0.62
C ASP A 62 30.34 -4.94 -0.62
N ALA A 63 29.42 -5.39 -1.49
CA ALA A 63 29.00 -6.78 -1.55
C ALA A 63 30.15 -7.71 -1.94
N LYS A 64 31.01 -7.25 -2.86
CA LYS A 64 32.13 -8.03 -3.36
C LYS A 64 33.21 -8.24 -2.31
N ARG A 65 33.47 -7.23 -1.46
CA ARG A 65 34.44 -7.31 -0.37
C ARG A 65 33.84 -7.85 0.93
N GLY A 66 32.51 -7.90 1.05
CA GLY A 66 31.85 -8.28 2.29
C GLY A 66 32.13 -7.27 3.41
N THR A 67 32.04 -5.98 3.11
CA THR A 67 32.30 -4.93 4.11
C THR A 67 31.15 -3.95 4.23
N ARG A 68 31.00 -3.37 5.43
CA ARG A 68 30.08 -2.27 5.75
C ARG A 68 30.84 -1.20 6.50
N GLN A 69 30.79 0.04 6.01
CA GLN A 69 31.45 1.20 6.61
C GLN A 69 30.43 2.28 6.92
N CYS A 70 30.46 2.84 8.14
CA CYS A 70 29.75 4.08 8.43
C CYS A 70 30.49 5.24 7.74
N ILE A 71 29.90 5.80 6.69
CA ILE A 71 30.51 6.87 5.89
C ILE A 71 30.15 8.25 6.44
N SER A 72 29.16 8.37 7.33
CA SER A 72 28.86 9.59 8.09
C SER A 72 29.69 9.74 9.38
N ASP A 73 30.47 8.72 9.77
CA ASP A 73 31.30 8.78 10.97
C ASP A 73 32.34 9.92 10.87
N LYS A 74 32.23 10.88 11.78
CA LYS A 74 33.05 12.10 11.75
C LYS A 74 34.54 11.82 12.01
N LYS A 75 34.90 10.73 12.70
CA LYS A 75 36.32 10.37 12.91
C LYS A 75 36.90 9.79 11.64
N TYR A 76 36.18 8.90 10.97
CA TYR A 76 36.53 8.35 9.67
C TYR A 76 36.72 9.47 8.64
N LEU A 77 35.75 10.38 8.52
CA LEU A 77 35.84 11.53 7.61
C LEU A 77 36.96 12.51 8.00
N GLY A 78 37.18 12.70 9.31
CA GLY A 78 38.29 13.51 9.82
C GLY A 78 39.66 12.99 9.39
N GLY A 79 39.86 11.67 9.40
CA GLY A 79 41.08 11.04 8.89
C GLY A 79 41.31 11.31 7.41
N LEU A 80 40.26 11.18 6.58
CA LEU A 80 40.32 11.48 5.14
C LEU A 80 40.61 12.96 4.87
N LEU A 81 39.99 13.87 5.64
CA LEU A 81 40.25 15.31 5.53
C LEU A 81 41.67 15.66 5.97
N GLN A 82 42.18 15.03 7.03
CA GLN A 82 43.55 15.27 7.51
C GLN A 82 44.58 14.80 6.49
N GLU A 83 44.35 13.64 5.85
CA GLU A 83 45.18 13.15 4.74
C GLU A 83 45.15 14.12 3.55
N LEU A 84 43.97 14.62 3.17
CA LEU A 84 43.79 15.54 2.05
C LEU A 84 44.37 16.94 2.31
N LEU A 85 44.24 17.46 3.53
CA LEU A 85 44.61 18.83 3.89
C LEU A 85 46.00 18.95 4.53
N HIS A 86 46.64 17.83 4.86
CA HIS A 86 47.92 17.75 5.57
C HIS A 86 47.97 18.59 6.88
N GLN A 87 46.84 18.69 7.58
CA GLN A 87 46.71 19.45 8.84
C GLN A 87 45.70 18.80 9.79
N PRO A 88 45.76 19.10 11.11
CA PRO A 88 44.76 18.62 12.06
C PRO A 88 43.33 19.04 11.70
N VAL A 89 42.38 18.12 11.85
CA VAL A 89 40.96 18.34 11.53
C VAL A 89 40.13 18.31 12.81
N ASP A 90 39.35 19.36 13.05
CA ASP A 90 38.32 19.35 14.07
C ASP A 90 37.08 18.59 13.55
N THR A 91 36.94 17.36 14.00
CA THR A 91 35.82 16.49 13.60
C THR A 91 34.44 17.05 13.97
N ALA A 92 34.34 17.90 15.00
CA ALA A 92 33.06 18.49 15.39
C ALA A 92 32.49 19.43 14.32
N ALA A 93 33.38 20.10 13.57
CA ALA A 93 33.03 21.02 12.49
C ALA A 93 32.59 20.33 11.18
N ILE A 94 32.70 18.99 11.10
CA ILE A 94 32.27 18.21 9.93
C ILE A 94 30.74 18.14 9.87
N LYS A 95 30.18 18.48 8.71
CA LYS A 95 28.77 18.25 8.36
C LYS A 95 28.68 17.35 7.14
N VAL A 96 27.73 16.42 7.13
CA VAL A 96 27.58 15.40 6.08
C VAL A 96 26.26 15.61 5.36
N GLU A 97 26.29 15.66 4.03
CA GLU A 97 25.09 15.65 3.19
C GLU A 97 24.58 14.21 3.01
N MET A 98 23.30 14.06 2.62
CA MET A 98 22.80 12.76 2.18
C MET A 98 23.60 12.30 0.94
N PRO A 99 24.04 11.04 0.86
CA PRO A 99 24.71 10.55 -0.33
C PRO A 99 23.81 10.63 -1.58
N GLY A 100 24.41 10.96 -2.71
CA GLY A 100 23.79 10.90 -4.02
C GLY A 100 23.96 9.52 -4.69
N SER A 101 23.95 9.50 -6.02
CA SER A 101 24.08 8.24 -6.76
C SER A 101 25.48 7.62 -6.65
N ASN A 102 26.53 8.43 -6.71
CA ASN A 102 27.93 7.97 -6.75
C ASN A 102 28.86 8.70 -5.78
N ASP A 103 28.40 9.76 -5.11
CA ASP A 103 29.20 10.56 -4.20
C ASP A 103 28.37 11.08 -3.02
N MET A 104 29.04 11.67 -2.04
CA MET A 104 28.43 12.29 -0.87
C MET A 104 29.17 13.60 -0.57
N GLY A 105 28.43 14.68 -0.38
CA GLY A 105 29.03 15.96 -0.01
C GLY A 105 29.35 16.03 1.48
N ILE A 106 30.47 16.67 1.80
CA ILE A 106 30.94 16.90 3.18
C ILE A 106 31.38 18.35 3.29
N TYR A 107 31.02 19.02 4.39
CA TYR A 107 31.50 20.36 4.69
C TYR A 107 32.47 20.37 5.86
N TYR A 108 33.55 21.14 5.74
CA TYR A 108 34.48 21.47 6.82
C TYR A 108 34.93 22.93 6.68
N LYS A 109 34.68 23.74 7.72
CA LYS A 109 35.03 25.18 7.78
C LYS A 109 34.69 25.93 6.48
N GLU A 110 33.41 25.86 6.07
CA GLU A 110 32.82 26.50 4.88
C GLU A 110 33.22 25.89 3.52
N ALA A 111 34.28 25.09 3.45
CA ALA A 111 34.63 24.35 2.24
C ALA A 111 33.78 23.08 2.08
N ARG A 112 33.36 22.80 0.85
CA ARG A 112 32.69 21.55 0.47
C ARG A 112 33.69 20.58 -0.17
N TYR A 113 33.58 19.32 0.16
CA TYR A 113 34.34 18.19 -0.37
C TYR A 113 33.36 17.15 -0.92
N SER A 114 33.79 16.36 -1.91
CA SER A 114 33.03 15.23 -2.46
C SER A 114 33.74 13.93 -2.12
N TYR A 115 33.03 13.04 -1.44
CA TYR A 115 33.46 11.68 -1.13
C TYR A 115 32.88 10.71 -2.16
N SER A 116 33.73 10.02 -2.91
CA SER A 116 33.28 9.04 -3.91
C SER A 116 32.84 7.74 -3.25
N LEU A 117 31.58 7.33 -3.47
CA LEU A 117 31.08 6.03 -3.04
C LEU A 117 31.68 4.87 -3.85
N VAL A 118 32.21 5.17 -5.04
CA VAL A 118 32.82 4.19 -5.95
C VAL A 118 34.19 3.76 -5.45
N ASN A 119 35.07 4.71 -5.11
CA ASN A 119 36.47 4.42 -4.78
C ASN A 119 36.92 4.88 -3.39
N GLY A 120 36.04 5.53 -2.62
CA GLY A 120 36.31 5.98 -1.25
C GLY A 120 37.24 7.19 -1.14
N LYS A 121 37.55 7.88 -2.25
CA LYS A 121 38.41 9.06 -2.23
C LYS A 121 37.62 10.32 -1.91
N LEU A 122 38.22 11.19 -1.10
CA LEU A 122 37.73 12.52 -0.79
C LEU A 122 38.51 13.55 -1.63
N VAL A 123 37.81 14.45 -2.30
CA VAL A 123 38.41 15.54 -3.08
C VAL A 123 37.72 16.88 -2.78
N PRO A 124 38.39 18.03 -2.95
CA PRO A 124 37.70 19.32 -2.93
C PRO A 124 36.55 19.33 -3.93
N ALA A 125 35.37 19.77 -3.51
CA ALA A 125 34.24 19.84 -4.42
C ALA A 125 34.45 21.04 -5.36
N ILE A 126 34.53 20.76 -6.66
CA ILE A 126 34.33 21.81 -7.67
C ILE A 126 32.86 22.23 -7.55
N PRO A 127 32.53 23.53 -7.55
CA PRO A 127 31.14 23.97 -7.62
C PRO A 127 30.49 23.37 -8.87
N HIS A 128 29.78 22.26 -8.69
CA HIS A 128 28.90 21.76 -9.71
C HIS A 128 27.67 22.66 -9.68
N ASN A 129 27.57 23.53 -10.69
CA ASN A 129 26.26 23.91 -11.20
C ASN A 129 25.61 22.60 -11.63
N TYR A 130 24.88 21.96 -10.71
CA TYR A 130 23.85 21.04 -11.13
C TYR A 130 22.99 21.85 -12.09
N PRO A 131 22.93 21.51 -13.39
CA PRO A 131 21.83 22.03 -14.17
C PRO A 131 20.60 21.66 -13.34
N HIS A 132 19.82 22.66 -12.93
CA HIS A 132 18.57 22.41 -12.22
C HIS A 132 17.95 21.21 -12.92
N SER A 133 17.78 20.10 -12.19
CA SER A 133 17.00 18.96 -12.66
C SER A 133 15.53 19.38 -12.62
N GLY A 134 15.21 20.49 -13.29
CA GLY A 134 13.94 20.66 -13.93
C GLY A 134 13.88 19.54 -14.93
N TRP A 135 13.33 18.41 -14.49
CA TRP A 135 12.47 17.59 -15.30
C TRP A 135 11.56 18.55 -16.07
N ARG A 136 12.03 19.02 -17.22
CA ARG A 136 11.23 19.82 -18.15
C ARG A 136 10.29 18.80 -18.77
N ASN A 137 9.21 18.55 -18.04
CA ASN A 137 8.19 17.58 -18.39
C ASN A 137 7.74 17.79 -19.85
N GLY A 138 7.57 16.67 -20.54
CA GLY A 138 7.24 16.64 -21.97
C GLY A 138 8.40 16.85 -22.93
N LEU A 139 9.65 17.00 -22.50
CA LEU A 139 10.81 17.10 -23.42
C LEU A 139 11.11 15.76 -24.10
N SER A 140 11.35 15.77 -25.42
CA SER A 140 11.75 14.57 -26.16
C SER A 140 13.16 14.10 -25.74
N PRO A 141 13.49 12.80 -25.93
CA PRO A 141 14.81 12.26 -25.56
C PRO A 141 16.00 12.98 -26.22
N ASP A 142 15.81 13.47 -27.46
CA ASP A 142 16.81 14.24 -28.22
C ASP A 142 16.75 15.75 -27.95
N LYS A 143 15.82 16.19 -27.08
CA LYS A 143 15.58 17.59 -26.68
C LYS A 143 15.19 18.53 -27.82
N LYS A 144 14.83 18.01 -29.00
CA LYS A 144 14.38 18.84 -30.13
C LYS A 144 12.94 19.31 -29.97
N TRP A 145 12.12 18.54 -29.26
CA TRP A 145 10.70 18.75 -29.12
C TRP A 145 10.29 18.82 -27.66
N GLN A 146 9.17 19.50 -27.38
CA GLN A 146 8.53 19.47 -26.08
C GLN A 146 7.02 19.42 -26.24
N LEU A 147 6.37 18.46 -25.58
CA LEU A 147 4.93 18.41 -25.43
C LEU A 147 4.54 19.23 -24.20
N VAL A 148 3.58 20.12 -24.38
CA VAL A 148 3.00 20.93 -23.32
C VAL A 148 1.49 20.90 -23.46
N ALA A 149 0.78 20.98 -22.35
CA ALA A 149 -0.65 21.14 -22.38
C ALA A 149 -1.02 22.58 -21.97
N LYS A 150 -1.98 23.17 -22.68
CA LYS A 150 -2.41 24.57 -22.52
C LYS A 150 -3.89 24.67 -22.85
N ASN A 151 -4.69 25.28 -21.97
CA ASN A 151 -6.13 25.33 -22.08
C ASN A 151 -6.73 23.94 -22.38
N HIS A 152 -6.30 22.93 -21.61
CA HIS A 152 -6.65 21.52 -21.74
C HIS A 152 -6.27 20.81 -23.04
N ASN A 153 -5.66 21.51 -24.00
CA ASN A 153 -5.25 20.97 -25.30
C ASN A 153 -3.75 20.66 -25.32
N LEU A 154 -3.36 19.70 -26.15
CA LEU A 154 -1.97 19.28 -26.33
C LEU A 154 -1.30 20.14 -27.41
N PHE A 155 -0.09 20.58 -27.14
CA PHE A 155 0.75 21.34 -28.07
C PHE A 155 2.13 20.69 -28.17
N LEU A 156 2.66 20.71 -29.38
CA LEU A 156 4.02 20.32 -29.71
C LEU A 156 4.85 21.58 -29.96
N ARG A 157 5.86 21.81 -29.14
CA ARG A 157 6.84 22.88 -29.31
C ARG A 157 8.11 22.34 -29.95
N LYS A 158 8.63 23.07 -30.95
CA LYS A 158 9.96 22.87 -31.50
C LYS A 158 10.95 23.77 -30.77
N ASN A 159 11.97 23.18 -30.15
CA ASN A 159 12.85 23.95 -29.25
C ASN A 159 13.85 24.86 -29.98
N SER A 160 14.09 24.66 -31.28
CA SER A 160 15.02 25.49 -32.05
C SER A 160 14.53 26.92 -32.26
N ASP A 161 13.23 27.11 -32.41
CA ASP A 161 12.59 28.39 -32.77
C ASP A 161 11.38 28.72 -31.89
N SER A 162 11.07 27.87 -30.90
CA SER A 162 9.90 27.98 -30.01
C SER A 162 8.55 27.99 -30.73
N SER A 163 8.49 27.58 -32.01
CA SER A 163 7.23 27.41 -32.71
C SER A 163 6.38 26.32 -32.05
N MET A 164 5.06 26.52 -32.04
CA MET A 164 4.09 25.60 -31.44
C MET A 164 3.06 25.15 -32.46
N LEU A 165 2.84 23.83 -32.52
CA LEU A 165 1.76 23.19 -33.24
C LEU A 165 0.71 22.73 -32.21
N LYS A 166 -0.55 23.16 -32.38
CA LYS A 166 -1.67 22.66 -31.58
C LYS A 166 -2.09 21.29 -32.14
N LEU A 167 -2.06 20.25 -31.31
CA LEU A 167 -2.33 18.87 -31.71
C LEU A 167 -3.78 18.42 -31.42
N SER A 168 -4.42 18.99 -30.39
CA SER A 168 -5.82 18.71 -30.07
C SER A 168 -6.62 20.01 -29.94
N PHE A 169 -7.94 19.93 -30.11
CA PHE A 169 -8.82 21.10 -30.22
C PHE A 169 -10.07 21.03 -29.33
N ASP A 170 -10.31 19.89 -28.69
CA ASP A 170 -11.47 19.53 -27.89
C ASP A 170 -11.17 19.45 -26.39
N GLY A 171 -10.00 19.95 -25.96
CA GLY A 171 -9.59 20.04 -24.57
C GLY A 171 -10.51 20.93 -23.74
N GLU A 172 -11.03 20.40 -22.63
CA GLU A 172 -11.73 21.15 -21.58
C GLU A 172 -11.54 20.53 -20.19
N LEU A 173 -12.08 21.17 -19.14
CA LEU A 173 -12.00 20.64 -17.78
C LEU A 173 -12.64 19.25 -17.70
N TYR A 174 -11.97 18.30 -17.05
CA TYR A 174 -12.35 16.88 -16.97
C TYR A 174 -12.31 16.09 -18.29
N HIS A 175 -11.85 16.71 -19.38
CA HIS A 175 -11.47 16.03 -20.62
C HIS A 175 -10.21 16.73 -21.10
N SER A 176 -9.09 16.47 -20.43
CA SER A 176 -7.91 17.33 -20.50
C SER A 176 -6.66 16.53 -20.83
N PHE A 177 -5.77 17.12 -21.64
CA PHE A 177 -4.40 16.61 -21.82
C PHE A 177 -3.42 17.12 -20.75
N ASN A 178 -3.84 18.06 -19.90
CA ASN A 178 -3.08 18.47 -18.72
C ASN A 178 -3.09 17.36 -17.66
N MET A 179 -1.94 17.15 -17.02
CA MET A 179 -1.81 16.31 -15.84
C MET A 179 -2.74 16.81 -14.72
N ASN A 180 -3.53 15.90 -14.13
CA ASN A 180 -4.49 16.17 -13.06
C ASN A 180 -5.55 17.25 -13.36
N ASP A 181 -5.89 17.50 -14.64
CA ASP A 181 -6.83 18.57 -15.02
C ASP A 181 -6.40 19.97 -14.52
N ALA A 182 -5.12 20.17 -14.18
CA ALA A 182 -4.64 21.25 -13.31
C ALA A 182 -4.66 22.67 -13.90
N ASP A 183 -5.05 22.82 -15.16
CA ASP A 183 -5.11 24.12 -15.81
C ASP A 183 -6.46 24.78 -15.55
N THR A 184 -6.44 25.88 -14.81
CA THR A 184 -7.62 26.69 -14.50
C THR A 184 -7.54 28.08 -15.14
N GLY A 185 -6.60 28.31 -16.08
CA GLY A 185 -6.37 29.65 -16.66
C GLY A 185 -5.77 29.62 -18.07
N THR A 186 -6.36 30.42 -18.97
CA THR A 186 -6.13 30.39 -20.44
C THR A 186 -4.68 30.65 -20.92
N LEU A 187 -3.77 31.08 -20.04
CA LEU A 187 -2.41 31.52 -20.41
C LEU A 187 -1.29 30.60 -19.90
N ARG A 188 -1.56 29.62 -19.03
CA ARG A 188 -0.50 28.83 -18.39
C ARG A 188 -0.22 27.54 -19.15
N GLU A 189 1.04 27.30 -19.49
CA GLU A 189 1.51 25.98 -19.94
C GLU A 189 1.65 25.05 -18.73
N SER A 190 1.24 23.80 -18.89
CA SER A 190 1.33 22.77 -17.88
C SER A 190 1.83 21.45 -18.45
N ASN A 191 2.08 20.49 -17.56
CA ASN A 191 2.59 19.18 -17.93
C ASN A 191 1.47 18.32 -18.53
N THR A 192 1.86 17.40 -19.41
CA THR A 192 0.96 16.42 -20.02
C THR A 192 1.31 15.01 -19.56
N GLU A 193 0.31 14.11 -19.61
CA GLU A 193 0.47 12.66 -19.41
C GLU A 193 1.09 11.95 -20.64
N ALA A 194 1.70 12.71 -21.55
CA ALA A 194 2.26 12.16 -22.77
C ALA A 194 3.61 11.51 -22.51
N VAL A 195 3.83 10.34 -23.10
CA VAL A 195 5.04 9.55 -22.90
C VAL A 195 5.78 9.38 -24.22
N TRP A 196 7.02 9.88 -24.27
CA TRP A 196 7.90 9.72 -25.43
C TRP A 196 8.45 8.31 -25.53
N ILE A 197 8.57 7.82 -26.76
CA ILE A 197 9.25 6.58 -27.07
C ILE A 197 10.75 6.85 -27.22
N LYS A 198 11.53 6.18 -26.37
CA LYS A 198 12.98 6.36 -26.28
C LYS A 198 13.64 6.21 -27.65
N GLY A 199 14.48 7.18 -28.01
CA GLY A 199 15.25 7.15 -29.26
C GLY A 199 14.46 7.50 -30.52
N THR A 200 13.21 7.96 -30.41
CA THR A 200 12.37 8.32 -31.55
C THR A 200 11.70 9.69 -31.36
N SER A 201 11.00 10.18 -32.39
CA SER A 201 10.10 11.34 -32.35
C SER A 201 8.65 10.97 -31.98
N LYS A 202 8.40 9.72 -31.59
CA LYS A 202 7.04 9.22 -31.35
C LYS A 202 6.66 9.29 -29.88
N PHE A 203 5.37 9.41 -29.62
CA PHE A 203 4.81 9.43 -28.27
C PHE A 203 3.39 8.85 -28.25
N TYR A 204 2.92 8.45 -27.07
CA TYR A 204 1.53 8.11 -26.84
C TYR A 204 0.95 8.92 -25.68
N VAL A 205 -0.38 9.01 -25.59
CA VAL A 205 -1.10 9.65 -24.49
C VAL A 205 -2.36 8.87 -24.17
N VAL A 206 -2.63 8.62 -22.89
CA VAL A 206 -3.95 8.16 -22.42
C VAL A 206 -4.67 9.35 -21.81
N ARG A 207 -5.80 9.74 -22.40
CA ARG A 207 -6.67 10.79 -21.88
C ARG A 207 -7.88 10.17 -21.19
N LYS A 208 -8.34 10.82 -20.13
CA LYS A 208 -9.56 10.44 -19.42
C LYS A 208 -10.66 11.46 -19.74
N ASP A 209 -11.86 10.99 -20.06
CA ASP A 209 -13.07 11.80 -20.11
C ASP A 209 -13.91 11.52 -18.86
N ARG A 210 -13.99 12.53 -18.00
CA ARG A 210 -14.71 12.54 -16.73
C ARG A 210 -15.79 13.61 -16.71
N ARG A 211 -16.13 14.23 -17.85
CA ARG A 211 -17.11 15.32 -17.91
C ARG A 211 -18.47 14.88 -17.37
N LYS A 212 -18.90 13.68 -17.76
CA LYS A 212 -20.18 13.08 -17.34
C LYS A 212 -20.16 12.38 -15.98
N VAL A 213 -18.97 12.13 -15.42
CA VAL A 213 -18.84 11.49 -14.10
C VAL A 213 -19.56 12.33 -13.05
N GLY A 214 -20.28 11.68 -12.15
CA GLY A 214 -20.98 12.30 -11.03
C GLY A 214 -20.04 13.05 -10.08
N THR A 215 -20.63 13.83 -9.17
CA THR A 215 -19.88 14.57 -8.15
C THR A 215 -20.37 14.26 -6.76
N MET A 216 -19.44 14.25 -5.80
CA MET A 216 -19.74 14.28 -4.38
C MET A 216 -19.26 15.60 -3.78
N THR A 217 -19.77 15.93 -2.60
CA THR A 217 -19.54 17.23 -1.98
C THR A 217 -19.34 17.09 -0.47
N VAL A 218 -18.28 17.71 0.04
CA VAL A 218 -18.00 17.86 1.48
C VAL A 218 -17.98 19.34 1.87
N VAL A 219 -18.19 19.61 3.16
CA VAL A 219 -18.18 20.96 3.72
C VAL A 219 -17.03 21.09 4.71
N HIS A 220 -16.12 22.02 4.43
CA HIS A 220 -15.01 22.38 5.32
C HIS A 220 -15.49 23.39 6.35
N SER A 221 -16.05 22.94 7.47
CA SER A 221 -16.65 23.82 8.49
C SER A 221 -15.65 24.73 9.18
N LEU A 222 -14.36 24.35 9.21
CA LEU A 222 -13.29 25.14 9.83
C LEU A 222 -12.75 26.27 8.94
N SER A 223 -13.21 26.40 7.69
CA SER A 223 -12.77 27.47 6.79
C SER A 223 -13.26 28.84 7.29
N THR A 224 -12.41 29.87 7.18
CA THR A 224 -12.73 31.25 7.56
C THR A 224 -12.76 32.17 6.32
N PRO A 225 -13.61 33.22 6.30
CA PRO A 225 -14.57 33.63 7.33
C PRO A 225 -15.88 32.81 7.34
N ARG A 226 -16.11 31.94 6.35
CA ARG A 226 -17.29 31.06 6.27
C ARG A 226 -16.87 29.65 5.85
N PRO A 227 -17.65 28.61 6.21
CA PRO A 227 -17.46 27.26 5.70
C PRO A 227 -17.33 27.24 4.17
N ARG A 228 -16.45 26.37 3.67
CA ARG A 228 -16.18 26.23 2.23
C ARG A 228 -16.69 24.88 1.74
N VAL A 229 -17.39 24.89 0.62
CA VAL A 229 -17.82 23.67 -0.07
C VAL A 229 -16.69 23.17 -0.97
N GLU A 230 -16.43 21.87 -0.94
CA GLU A 230 -15.56 21.20 -1.91
C GLU A 230 -16.36 20.13 -2.66
N THR A 231 -16.38 20.26 -3.99
CA THR A 231 -17.04 19.31 -4.89
C THR A 231 -16.01 18.64 -5.76
N TYR A 232 -16.09 17.31 -5.89
CA TYR A 232 -15.12 16.50 -6.63
C TYR A 232 -15.82 15.41 -7.45
N LYS A 233 -15.18 15.01 -8.55
CA LYS A 233 -15.63 13.90 -9.40
C LYS A 233 -15.44 12.57 -8.66
N TYR A 234 -16.49 11.76 -8.59
CA TYR A 234 -16.46 10.47 -7.91
C TYR A 234 -17.44 9.51 -8.57
N GLU A 235 -17.03 8.25 -8.73
CA GLU A 235 -17.79 7.22 -9.43
C GLU A 235 -18.34 6.23 -8.40
N LEU A 236 -19.65 6.01 -8.43
CA LEU A 236 -20.35 5.06 -7.59
C LEU A 236 -20.58 3.74 -8.35
N PRO A 237 -20.63 2.59 -7.66
CA PRO A 237 -21.02 1.33 -8.28
C PRO A 237 -22.38 1.44 -8.97
N GLY A 238 -22.45 0.95 -10.20
CA GLY A 238 -23.66 1.00 -11.02
C GLY A 238 -23.95 2.35 -11.67
N ASP A 239 -23.07 3.35 -11.55
CA ASP A 239 -23.21 4.60 -12.29
C ASP A 239 -23.26 4.34 -13.80
N LYS A 240 -24.19 5.01 -14.47
CA LYS A 240 -24.35 4.93 -15.93
C LYS A 240 -23.18 5.60 -16.66
N ASP A 241 -22.78 6.78 -16.17
CA ASP A 241 -21.74 7.60 -16.78
C ASP A 241 -20.48 7.52 -15.92
N VAL A 242 -19.45 6.93 -16.51
CA VAL A 242 -18.17 6.68 -15.86
C VAL A 242 -17.01 7.21 -16.70
N THR A 243 -15.82 7.31 -16.10
CA THR A 243 -14.57 7.70 -16.73
C THR A 243 -14.34 6.87 -17.98
N GLN A 244 -14.26 7.53 -19.13
CA GLN A 244 -13.89 6.90 -20.40
C GLN A 244 -12.40 7.12 -20.67
N TYR A 245 -11.75 6.17 -21.33
CA TYR A 245 -10.31 6.18 -21.60
C TYR A 245 -10.06 6.23 -23.10
N GLU A 246 -9.22 7.17 -23.53
CA GLU A 246 -8.89 7.42 -24.93
C GLU A 246 -7.37 7.29 -25.12
N LEU A 247 -6.92 6.43 -26.04
CA LEU A 247 -5.51 6.30 -26.39
C LEU A 247 -5.21 7.08 -27.67
N TYR A 248 -4.13 7.86 -27.64
CA TYR A 248 -3.63 8.60 -28.80
C TYR A 248 -2.17 8.25 -29.09
N LEU A 249 -1.80 8.30 -30.36
CA LEU A 249 -0.43 8.15 -30.85
C LEU A 249 -0.02 9.42 -31.60
N GLY A 250 1.22 9.85 -31.48
CA GLY A 250 1.74 10.99 -32.24
C GLY A 250 3.19 10.84 -32.68
N ASP A 251 3.56 11.57 -33.72
CA ASP A 251 4.92 11.72 -34.22
C ASP A 251 5.26 13.20 -34.39
N ALA A 252 6.21 13.68 -33.60
CA ALA A 252 6.61 15.07 -33.60
C ALA A 252 7.31 15.51 -34.90
N SER A 253 7.96 14.58 -35.60
CA SER A 253 8.64 14.91 -36.86
C SER A 253 7.67 15.12 -38.01
N GLU A 254 6.53 14.43 -37.97
CA GLU A 254 5.45 14.52 -38.95
C GLU A 254 4.34 15.50 -38.52
N GLY A 255 4.34 15.90 -37.24
CA GLY A 255 3.27 16.72 -36.66
C GLY A 255 1.94 15.99 -36.53
N THR A 256 1.95 14.65 -36.48
CA THR A 256 0.75 13.81 -36.47
C THR A 256 0.31 13.50 -35.04
N PHE A 257 -1.01 13.42 -34.82
CA PHE A 257 -1.64 13.03 -33.56
C PHE A 257 -2.98 12.36 -33.85
N LEU A 258 -3.11 11.07 -33.56
CA LEU A 258 -4.19 10.21 -34.02
C LEU A 258 -4.83 9.45 -32.85
N PRO A 259 -6.17 9.40 -32.75
CA PRO A 259 -6.85 8.53 -31.80
C PRO A 259 -6.72 7.07 -32.24
N VAL A 260 -6.70 6.16 -31.26
CA VAL A 260 -6.70 4.71 -31.47
C VAL A 260 -8.08 4.15 -31.14
N ASN A 261 -8.64 3.33 -32.03
CA ASN A 261 -9.80 2.51 -31.68
C ASN A 261 -9.35 1.34 -30.79
N THR A 262 -9.54 1.47 -29.48
CA THR A 262 -9.13 0.47 -28.47
C THR A 262 -10.16 -0.65 -28.26
N GLY A 263 -11.22 -0.68 -29.08
CA GLY A 263 -12.32 -1.65 -29.05
C GLY A 263 -13.48 -1.25 -28.14
N ASP A 264 -14.51 -2.10 -28.10
CA ASP A 264 -15.88 -1.67 -27.78
C ASP A 264 -16.45 -2.20 -26.46
N TRP A 265 -15.62 -2.70 -25.53
CA TRP A 265 -16.14 -2.99 -24.19
C TRP A 265 -16.60 -1.68 -23.56
N LYS A 266 -17.92 -1.57 -23.37
CA LYS A 266 -18.54 -0.44 -22.70
C LYS A 266 -17.86 -0.22 -21.36
N ASP A 267 -17.44 1.02 -21.10
CA ASP A 267 -16.83 1.45 -19.84
C ASP A 267 -15.54 0.70 -19.46
N GLN A 268 -14.78 0.24 -20.46
CA GLN A 268 -13.48 -0.40 -20.22
C GLN A 268 -12.46 0.57 -19.62
N GLU A 269 -11.56 0.02 -18.80
CA GLU A 269 -10.38 0.75 -18.34
C GLU A 269 -9.15 0.39 -19.16
N LEU A 270 -8.29 1.38 -19.44
CA LEU A 270 -7.07 1.20 -20.22
C LEU A 270 -5.81 1.49 -19.40
N GLU A 271 -4.78 0.68 -19.60
CA GLU A 271 -3.45 0.86 -19.01
C GLU A 271 -2.36 0.53 -20.03
N VAL A 272 -1.45 1.45 -20.33
CA VAL A 272 -0.32 1.17 -21.24
C VAL A 272 0.82 0.52 -20.46
N LEU A 273 1.26 -0.66 -20.89
CA LEU A 273 2.36 -1.40 -20.26
C LEU A 273 3.74 -1.06 -20.85
N TYR A 274 3.80 -0.83 -22.16
CA TYR A 274 5.07 -0.61 -22.85
C TYR A 274 4.88 0.12 -24.19
N GLY A 275 5.83 0.98 -24.56
CA GLY A 275 5.89 1.64 -25.85
C GLY A 275 7.26 1.49 -26.50
N GLY A 276 7.27 1.05 -27.77
CA GLY A 276 8.46 0.85 -28.59
C GLY A 276 8.10 0.82 -30.07
N ALA A 277 8.42 -0.28 -30.76
CA ALA A 277 7.99 -0.49 -32.16
C ALA A 277 6.45 -0.53 -32.32
N LYS A 278 5.76 -0.95 -31.26
CA LYS A 278 4.31 -0.89 -31.05
C LYS A 278 4.04 -0.33 -29.65
N VAL A 279 2.81 0.08 -29.38
CA VAL A 279 2.34 0.39 -28.01
C VAL A 279 1.49 -0.78 -27.52
N TYR A 280 1.80 -1.29 -26.33
CA TYR A 280 1.13 -2.44 -25.72
C TYR A 280 0.31 -1.95 -24.52
N PHE A 281 -0.98 -2.27 -24.51
CA PHE A 281 -1.90 -1.79 -23.48
C PHE A 281 -2.86 -2.90 -23.04
N LEU A 282 -3.25 -2.85 -21.78
CA LEU A 282 -4.33 -3.62 -21.21
C LEU A 282 -5.64 -2.87 -21.46
N ARG A 283 -6.68 -3.62 -21.80
CA ARG A 283 -8.07 -3.19 -21.61
C ARG A 283 -8.77 -4.14 -20.67
N LYS A 284 -9.41 -3.61 -19.63
CA LYS A 284 -10.12 -4.38 -18.61
C LYS A 284 -11.62 -4.14 -18.77
N LYS A 285 -12.39 -5.23 -18.84
CA LYS A 285 -13.85 -5.15 -18.86
C LYS A 285 -14.36 -4.61 -17.54
N ARG A 286 -15.43 -3.81 -17.54
CA ARG A 286 -16.02 -3.21 -16.33
C ARG A 286 -16.36 -4.24 -15.24
N THR A 287 -16.81 -5.44 -15.63
CA THR A 287 -17.10 -6.57 -14.74
C THR A 287 -15.87 -7.18 -14.06
N ARG A 288 -14.65 -6.80 -14.49
CA ARG A 288 -13.35 -7.23 -13.93
C ARG A 288 -13.03 -8.70 -14.02
N ASP A 289 -13.84 -9.48 -14.71
CA ASP A 289 -13.62 -10.91 -14.95
C ASP A 289 -12.90 -11.20 -16.27
N GLU A 290 -12.69 -10.18 -17.10
CA GLU A 290 -12.03 -10.30 -18.41
C GLU A 290 -11.05 -9.13 -18.66
N MET A 291 -9.93 -9.45 -19.29
CA MET A 291 -8.91 -8.49 -19.69
C MET A 291 -8.19 -8.94 -20.96
N ASP A 292 -7.88 -7.98 -21.84
CA ASP A 292 -7.05 -8.24 -23.01
C ASP A 292 -5.71 -7.51 -22.89
N LEU A 293 -4.64 -8.16 -23.31
CA LEU A 293 -3.42 -7.50 -23.75
C LEU A 293 -3.51 -7.21 -25.24
N CYS A 294 -3.45 -5.94 -25.60
CA CYS A 294 -3.49 -5.45 -26.97
C CYS A 294 -2.15 -4.85 -27.38
N ALA A 295 -1.84 -4.88 -28.67
CA ALA A 295 -0.76 -4.13 -29.29
C ALA A 295 -1.30 -3.26 -30.42
N VAL A 296 -0.89 -2.00 -30.47
CA VAL A 296 -1.22 -1.06 -31.53
C VAL A 296 0.04 -0.64 -32.29
N ASP A 297 -0.02 -0.69 -33.61
CA ASP A 297 1.04 -0.14 -34.46
C ASP A 297 0.94 1.38 -34.62
N TRP A 298 1.98 2.00 -35.17
CA TRP A 298 1.99 3.46 -35.38
C TRP A 298 1.02 3.95 -36.47
N LYS A 299 0.28 3.06 -37.13
CA LYS A 299 -0.83 3.39 -38.03
C LYS A 299 -2.18 3.36 -37.32
N GLY A 300 -2.23 2.96 -36.05
CA GLY A 300 -3.44 2.85 -35.25
C GLY A 300 -4.14 1.49 -35.34
N THR A 301 -3.51 0.48 -35.96
CA THR A 301 -4.09 -0.87 -36.08
C THR A 301 -3.90 -1.63 -34.77
N VAL A 302 -5.01 -1.98 -34.11
CA VAL A 302 -5.00 -2.75 -32.85
C VAL A 302 -5.13 -4.24 -33.12
N GLN A 303 -4.31 -5.03 -32.42
CA GLN A 303 -4.36 -6.49 -32.37
C GLN A 303 -4.48 -6.94 -30.91
N VAL A 304 -5.44 -7.83 -30.62
CA VAL A 304 -5.50 -8.54 -29.32
C VAL A 304 -4.48 -9.68 -29.36
N LEU A 305 -3.57 -9.71 -28.38
CA LEU A 305 -2.54 -10.73 -28.25
C LEU A 305 -2.93 -11.81 -27.24
N ILE A 306 -3.43 -11.41 -26.06
CA ILE A 306 -3.85 -12.33 -25.00
C ILE A 306 -5.24 -11.91 -24.55
N HIS A 307 -6.16 -12.86 -24.48
CA HIS A 307 -7.45 -12.73 -23.83
C HIS A 307 -7.46 -13.57 -22.55
N GLU A 308 -7.71 -12.93 -21.42
CA GLU A 308 -7.73 -13.56 -20.10
C GLU A 308 -9.14 -13.50 -19.51
N VAL A 309 -9.60 -14.64 -18.98
CA VAL A 309 -10.83 -14.73 -18.20
C VAL A 309 -10.50 -15.23 -16.81
N SER A 310 -10.79 -14.42 -15.78
CA SER A 310 -10.65 -14.80 -14.38
C SER A 310 -11.92 -14.44 -13.61
N ARG A 311 -12.78 -15.44 -13.42
CA ARG A 311 -14.01 -15.30 -12.63
C ARG A 311 -13.77 -15.60 -11.16
N PRO A 312 -14.42 -14.90 -10.22
CA PRO A 312 -15.36 -13.80 -10.45
C PRO A 312 -14.70 -12.46 -10.78
N PHE A 313 -13.41 -12.30 -10.52
CA PHE A 313 -12.62 -11.13 -10.91
C PHE A 313 -11.14 -11.48 -11.05
N ILE A 314 -10.39 -10.65 -11.77
CA ILE A 314 -8.93 -10.70 -11.90
C ILE A 314 -8.29 -10.18 -10.62
N ASN A 315 -7.31 -10.91 -10.10
CA ASN A 315 -6.54 -10.51 -8.93
C ASN A 315 -5.52 -9.40 -9.27
N ASP A 316 -6.00 -8.16 -9.36
CA ASP A 316 -5.19 -6.97 -9.66
C ASP A 316 -4.10 -6.70 -8.60
N ASP A 317 -4.27 -7.17 -7.36
CA ASP A 317 -3.31 -6.95 -6.27
C ASP A 317 -1.96 -7.65 -6.48
N VAL A 318 -1.94 -8.77 -7.23
CA VAL A 318 -0.71 -9.52 -7.55
C VAL A 318 -0.45 -9.66 -9.05
N PHE A 319 -1.40 -9.28 -9.90
CA PHE A 319 -1.25 -9.30 -11.35
C PHE A 319 0.00 -8.52 -11.77
N SER A 320 0.74 -9.09 -12.72
CA SER A 320 1.91 -8.49 -13.32
C SER A 320 2.08 -9.01 -14.74
N ALA A 321 2.39 -8.12 -15.67
CA ALA A 321 2.77 -8.47 -17.03
C ALA A 321 4.01 -7.68 -17.46
N ALA A 322 4.83 -8.27 -18.33
CA ALA A 322 6.01 -7.60 -18.87
C ALA A 322 6.15 -7.87 -20.35
N ILE A 323 6.31 -6.80 -21.13
CA ILE A 323 6.64 -6.83 -22.56
C ILE A 323 8.16 -6.79 -22.68
N LEU A 324 8.75 -7.83 -23.25
CA LEU A 324 10.20 -8.04 -23.27
C LEU A 324 10.70 -8.12 -24.71
N ASN A 325 11.97 -7.78 -24.91
CA ASN A 325 12.65 -7.89 -26.21
C ASN A 325 11.86 -7.21 -27.35
N ASP A 326 11.36 -6.00 -27.09
CA ASP A 326 10.47 -5.21 -27.96
C ASP A 326 9.16 -5.93 -28.34
N GLY A 327 8.67 -6.77 -27.44
CA GLY A 327 7.43 -7.53 -27.56
C GLY A 327 7.56 -8.85 -28.32
N LYS A 328 8.78 -9.39 -28.43
CA LYS A 328 8.98 -10.78 -28.90
C LYS A 328 8.60 -11.82 -27.85
N ASP A 329 8.75 -11.46 -26.58
CA ASP A 329 8.41 -12.30 -25.44
C ASP A 329 7.49 -11.52 -24.50
N ILE A 330 6.45 -12.17 -24.01
CA ILE A 330 5.47 -11.58 -23.09
C ILE A 330 5.38 -12.48 -21.86
N LEU A 331 5.71 -11.94 -20.69
CA LEU A 331 5.42 -12.59 -19.42
C LEU A 331 4.03 -12.14 -18.95
N TRP A 332 3.18 -13.12 -18.65
CA TRP A 332 1.80 -12.90 -18.27
C TRP A 332 1.46 -13.65 -16.99
N TRP A 333 0.93 -12.94 -16.00
CA TRP A 333 0.42 -13.55 -14.78
C TRP A 333 -1.05 -13.95 -14.94
N SER A 334 -1.41 -15.13 -14.47
CA SER A 334 -2.79 -15.62 -14.43
C SER A 334 -3.00 -16.56 -13.25
N ASP A 335 -4.20 -16.54 -12.66
CA ASP A 335 -4.64 -17.48 -11.62
C ASP A 335 -5.55 -18.60 -12.16
N ARG A 336 -5.49 -18.86 -13.48
CA ARG A 336 -6.32 -19.87 -14.17
C ARG A 336 -6.20 -21.29 -13.62
N SER A 337 -5.12 -21.62 -12.91
CA SER A 337 -4.96 -22.91 -12.23
C SER A 337 -5.67 -23.00 -10.87
N GLY A 338 -6.24 -21.90 -10.38
CA GLY A 338 -6.63 -21.70 -8.98
C GLY A 338 -5.54 -21.06 -8.12
N TRP A 339 -4.33 -20.91 -8.66
CA TRP A 339 -3.18 -20.25 -8.03
C TRP A 339 -2.50 -19.31 -9.03
N GLY A 340 -1.94 -18.21 -8.53
CA GLY A 340 -1.26 -17.24 -9.38
C GLY A 340 0.06 -17.74 -9.95
N HIS A 341 0.22 -17.76 -11.27
CA HIS A 341 1.44 -18.19 -11.95
C HIS A 341 1.79 -17.35 -13.17
N TYR A 342 3.06 -17.39 -13.55
CA TYR A 342 3.58 -16.76 -14.76
C TYR A 342 3.57 -17.72 -15.93
N TYR A 343 3.19 -17.20 -17.09
CA TYR A 343 3.13 -17.88 -18.37
C TYR A 343 3.92 -17.05 -19.39
N LEU A 344 4.67 -17.73 -20.27
CA LEU A 344 5.42 -17.09 -21.35
C LEU A 344 4.60 -17.19 -22.65
N TYR A 345 4.44 -16.07 -23.33
CA TYR A 345 3.81 -15.96 -24.64
C TYR A 345 4.82 -15.38 -25.64
N ASP A 346 4.67 -15.74 -26.92
CA ASP A 346 5.40 -15.09 -28.01
C ASP A 346 4.77 -13.73 -28.38
N GLY A 347 5.43 -12.99 -29.27
CA GLY A 347 4.94 -11.69 -29.75
C GLY A 347 3.68 -11.73 -30.62
N ALA A 348 3.20 -12.91 -31.00
CA ALA A 348 1.92 -13.11 -31.67
C ALA A 348 0.80 -13.49 -30.68
N GLY A 349 1.12 -13.68 -29.40
CA GLY A 349 0.15 -14.05 -28.36
C GLY A 349 -0.05 -15.54 -28.19
N HIS A 350 0.83 -16.39 -28.75
CA HIS A 350 0.73 -17.84 -28.53
C HIS A 350 1.46 -18.25 -27.24
N LEU A 351 0.76 -19.00 -26.39
CA LEU A 351 1.30 -19.56 -25.15
C LEU A 351 2.46 -20.53 -25.46
N GLN A 352 3.65 -20.21 -24.95
CA GLN A 352 4.84 -21.06 -25.06
C GLN A 352 4.93 -22.05 -23.89
N GLY A 353 4.44 -21.68 -22.70
CA GLY A 353 4.39 -22.57 -21.53
C GLY A 353 4.27 -21.83 -20.21
N ALA A 354 4.06 -22.60 -19.14
CA ALA A 354 4.08 -22.08 -17.77
C ALA A 354 5.53 -21.89 -17.30
N VAL A 355 5.83 -20.72 -16.73
CA VAL A 355 7.12 -20.36 -16.12
C VAL A 355 7.12 -20.75 -14.64
N THR A 356 5.97 -20.71 -13.98
CA THR A 356 5.77 -21.21 -12.61
C THR A 356 4.51 -22.08 -12.56
N ALA A 357 4.47 -23.03 -11.61
CA ALA A 357 3.32 -23.92 -11.40
C ALA A 357 3.35 -24.55 -9.99
N GLY A 358 2.19 -25.01 -9.52
CA GLY A 358 2.02 -25.78 -8.28
C GLY A 358 0.91 -25.22 -7.38
N ASP A 359 0.79 -25.76 -6.17
CA ASP A 359 -0.23 -25.33 -5.20
C ASP A 359 0.27 -24.17 -4.33
N TRP A 360 0.67 -23.08 -4.97
CA TRP A 360 1.22 -21.87 -4.32
C TRP A 360 1.14 -20.68 -5.28
N THR A 361 1.14 -19.46 -4.74
CA THR A 361 1.01 -18.25 -5.57
C THR A 361 2.38 -17.65 -5.86
N ALA A 362 2.78 -17.58 -7.13
CA ALA A 362 3.80 -16.65 -7.60
C ALA A 362 3.18 -15.24 -7.61
N GLY A 363 3.66 -14.33 -6.77
CA GLY A 363 3.21 -12.94 -6.70
C GLY A 363 3.99 -12.02 -7.63
N LYS A 364 4.08 -10.73 -7.26
CA LYS A 364 4.65 -9.67 -8.11
C LYS A 364 6.09 -9.93 -8.56
N LEU A 365 6.39 -9.52 -9.80
CA LEU A 365 7.75 -9.49 -10.33
C LEU A 365 8.58 -8.45 -9.57
N LEU A 366 9.77 -8.88 -9.14
CA LEU A 366 10.82 -8.00 -8.62
C LEU A 366 11.74 -7.52 -9.74
N ARG A 367 12.09 -8.45 -10.65
CA ARG A 367 13.02 -8.19 -11.74
C ARG A 367 12.86 -9.25 -12.83
N VAL A 368 13.04 -8.82 -14.08
CA VAL A 368 13.24 -9.71 -15.22
C VAL A 368 14.63 -9.45 -15.78
N ASP A 369 15.45 -10.50 -15.85
CA ASP A 369 16.74 -10.48 -16.51
C ASP A 369 16.58 -11.11 -17.89
N THR A 370 16.47 -10.26 -18.91
CA THR A 370 16.32 -10.70 -20.31
C THR A 370 17.60 -11.30 -20.88
N THR A 371 18.77 -10.95 -20.33
CA THR A 371 20.07 -11.47 -20.78
C THR A 371 20.26 -12.91 -20.32
N SER A 372 20.00 -13.19 -19.05
CA SER A 372 20.08 -14.55 -18.50
C SER A 372 18.78 -15.34 -18.60
N LYS A 373 17.72 -14.73 -19.15
CA LYS A 373 16.36 -15.29 -19.26
C LYS A 373 15.84 -15.81 -17.91
N ARG A 374 15.90 -14.95 -16.88
CA ARG A 374 15.52 -15.29 -15.50
C ARG A 374 14.52 -14.31 -14.90
N LEU A 375 13.54 -14.84 -14.17
CA LEU A 375 12.58 -14.07 -13.38
C LEU A 375 13.02 -14.08 -11.92
N TYR A 376 12.81 -12.97 -11.23
CA TYR A 376 12.86 -12.84 -9.78
C TYR A 376 11.52 -12.28 -9.31
N PHE A 377 10.89 -12.92 -8.34
CA PHE A 377 9.50 -12.62 -7.96
C PHE A 377 9.22 -13.05 -6.51
N TYR A 378 8.20 -12.44 -5.91
CA TYR A 378 7.68 -12.90 -4.63
C TYR A 378 6.88 -14.19 -4.81
N GLY A 379 6.90 -15.10 -3.83
CA GLY A 379 6.06 -16.29 -3.79
C GLY A 379 5.46 -16.50 -2.40
N TYR A 380 4.29 -17.14 -2.37
CA TYR A 380 3.44 -17.27 -1.20
C TYR A 380 2.89 -18.69 -1.07
N GLY A 381 2.91 -19.26 0.13
CA GLY A 381 2.28 -20.56 0.44
C GLY A 381 2.99 -21.81 -0.11
N ARG A 382 4.19 -21.69 -0.67
CA ARG A 382 4.95 -22.84 -1.20
C ARG A 382 5.66 -23.66 -0.12
N GLU A 383 6.26 -22.98 0.85
CA GLU A 383 7.04 -23.62 1.91
C GLU A 383 6.12 -24.14 3.03
N GLN A 384 6.36 -25.39 3.45
CA GLN A 384 5.47 -26.11 4.36
C GLN A 384 5.60 -25.62 5.81
N GLY A 385 4.49 -25.61 6.54
CA GLY A 385 4.47 -25.23 7.97
C GLY A 385 4.73 -23.74 8.23
N ILE A 386 4.60 -22.89 7.20
CA ILE A 386 4.82 -21.44 7.27
C ILE A 386 3.51 -20.72 6.97
N ASN A 387 3.32 -19.53 7.57
CA ASN A 387 2.19 -18.66 7.25
C ASN A 387 2.20 -18.34 5.74
N PRO A 388 1.15 -18.70 4.98
CA PRO A 388 1.13 -18.56 3.52
C PRO A 388 1.10 -17.09 3.07
N ASN A 389 0.90 -16.14 3.98
CA ASN A 389 0.94 -14.71 3.68
C ASN A 389 2.35 -14.10 3.74
N TYR A 390 3.38 -14.87 4.11
CA TYR A 390 4.76 -14.38 4.08
C TYR A 390 5.31 -14.36 2.65
N SER A 391 5.91 -13.24 2.29
CA SER A 391 6.60 -13.07 1.02
C SER A 391 7.97 -13.76 1.08
N PHE A 392 8.17 -14.73 0.19
CA PHE A 392 9.46 -15.35 -0.11
C PHE A 392 9.94 -14.89 -1.48
N VAL A 393 11.25 -14.85 -1.73
CA VAL A 393 11.78 -14.51 -3.05
C VAL A 393 12.29 -15.74 -3.76
N TYR A 394 11.86 -15.92 -5.01
CA TYR A 394 12.27 -17.00 -5.88
C TYR A 394 12.94 -16.47 -7.14
N ALA A 395 13.78 -17.31 -7.74
CA ALA A 395 14.26 -17.12 -9.10
C ALA A 395 13.98 -18.35 -9.96
N VAL A 396 13.57 -18.16 -11.21
CA VAL A 396 13.30 -19.25 -12.17
C VAL A 396 13.68 -18.83 -13.59
N ASN A 397 14.06 -19.78 -14.43
CA ASN A 397 14.33 -19.51 -15.85
C ASN A 397 13.01 -19.37 -16.62
N PHE A 398 13.04 -18.73 -17.79
CA PHE A 398 11.86 -18.54 -18.64
C PHE A 398 11.22 -19.86 -19.11
N ASP A 399 11.98 -20.96 -19.15
CA ASP A 399 11.50 -22.30 -19.50
C ASP A 399 10.87 -23.06 -18.31
N GLY A 400 10.73 -22.39 -17.16
CA GLY A 400 10.18 -22.94 -15.93
C GLY A 400 11.14 -23.83 -15.13
N LYS A 401 12.39 -24.02 -15.59
CA LYS A 401 13.38 -24.82 -14.88
C LYS A 401 14.21 -24.00 -13.91
N GLY A 402 14.85 -24.68 -12.96
CA GLY A 402 15.81 -24.07 -12.04
C GLY A 402 15.18 -23.12 -11.02
N LEU A 403 13.92 -23.38 -10.63
CA LEU A 403 13.25 -22.66 -9.54
C LEU A 403 14.09 -22.78 -8.25
N ARG A 404 14.48 -21.64 -7.68
CA ARG A 404 15.32 -21.55 -6.49
C ARG A 404 14.75 -20.57 -5.50
N LEU A 405 14.63 -20.99 -4.24
CA LEU A 405 14.32 -20.11 -3.11
C LEU A 405 15.57 -19.29 -2.73
N LEU A 406 15.43 -17.97 -2.64
CA LEU A 406 16.52 -17.04 -2.35
C LEU A 406 16.55 -16.57 -0.88
N THR A 407 15.41 -16.67 -0.20
CA THR A 407 15.20 -16.16 1.17
C THR A 407 14.63 -17.29 2.05
N PRO A 408 15.44 -18.26 2.50
CA PRO A 408 14.94 -19.48 3.15
C PRO A 408 14.49 -19.29 4.61
N GLU A 409 14.72 -18.14 5.22
CA GLU A 409 14.31 -17.88 6.59
C GLU A 409 12.79 -17.88 6.70
N ASN A 410 12.23 -18.52 7.73
CA ASN A 410 10.80 -18.46 8.00
C ASN A 410 10.44 -17.04 8.47
N ALA A 411 10.28 -16.10 7.54
CA ALA A 411 10.02 -14.71 7.80
C ALA A 411 9.25 -14.08 6.63
N ASN A 412 8.75 -12.88 6.84
CA ASN A 412 8.30 -12.05 5.75
C ASN A 412 9.50 -11.26 5.20
N HIS A 413 9.71 -11.30 3.88
CA HIS A 413 10.86 -10.69 3.21
C HIS A 413 10.47 -9.50 2.34
N GLU A 414 11.22 -8.42 2.46
CA GLU A 414 11.16 -7.24 1.59
C GLU A 414 12.52 -7.04 0.92
N VAL A 415 12.56 -7.22 -0.40
CA VAL A 415 13.80 -7.34 -1.16
C VAL A 415 13.98 -6.24 -2.19
N PHE A 416 15.22 -5.74 -2.27
CA PHE A 416 15.68 -4.79 -3.29
C PHE A 416 16.79 -5.44 -4.11
N ILE A 417 16.53 -5.72 -5.40
CA ILE A 417 17.51 -6.35 -6.30
C ILE A 417 18.42 -5.28 -6.92
N ALA A 418 19.74 -5.50 -6.87
CA ALA A 418 20.70 -4.60 -7.51
C ALA A 418 20.49 -4.54 -9.03
N PRO A 419 20.70 -3.40 -9.70
CA PRO A 419 20.48 -3.27 -11.15
C PRO A 419 21.25 -4.29 -12.01
N GLY A 420 22.43 -4.73 -11.54
CA GLY A 420 23.25 -5.75 -12.19
C GLY A 420 22.84 -7.19 -11.90
N ASN A 421 21.76 -7.41 -11.14
CA ASN A 421 21.19 -8.72 -10.79
C ASN A 421 22.13 -9.69 -10.07
N GLN A 422 23.28 -9.26 -9.53
CA GLN A 422 24.27 -10.14 -8.87
C GLN A 422 23.99 -10.34 -7.37
N PHE A 423 23.38 -9.35 -6.73
CA PHE A 423 23.03 -9.38 -5.32
C PHE A 423 21.73 -8.60 -5.06
N PHE A 424 21.19 -8.77 -3.87
CA PHE A 424 20.02 -8.06 -3.38
C PHE A 424 20.16 -7.79 -1.89
N VAL A 425 19.44 -6.77 -1.41
CA VAL A 425 19.27 -6.50 0.01
C VAL A 425 17.91 -7.04 0.44
N ASP A 426 17.89 -7.75 1.55
CA ASP A 426 16.71 -8.39 2.14
C ASP A 426 16.50 -7.90 3.56
N ASN A 427 15.43 -7.14 3.77
CA ASN A 427 14.88 -6.85 5.09
C ASN A 427 13.89 -7.97 5.44
N TYR A 428 14.16 -8.71 6.51
CA TYR A 428 13.26 -9.78 6.92
C TYR A 428 13.01 -9.79 8.41
N SER A 429 11.78 -10.16 8.76
CA SER A 429 11.33 -10.30 10.14
C SER A 429 10.01 -11.07 10.17
N ARG A 430 9.58 -11.41 11.39
CA ARG A 430 8.19 -11.71 11.70
C ARG A 430 7.76 -10.79 12.82
N ILE A 431 6.46 -10.68 13.07
CA ILE A 431 5.96 -9.92 14.22
C ILE A 431 6.60 -10.32 15.57
N ASP A 432 7.00 -11.59 15.70
CA ASP A 432 7.63 -12.17 16.89
C ASP A 432 9.16 -12.34 16.77
N MET A 433 9.78 -11.85 15.68
CA MET A 433 11.20 -12.01 15.36
C MET A 433 11.86 -10.64 15.10
N ASP A 434 12.95 -10.35 15.80
CA ASP A 434 13.68 -9.10 15.61
C ASP A 434 14.11 -8.92 14.15
N PRO A 435 14.02 -7.69 13.59
CA PRO A 435 14.42 -7.42 12.22
C PRO A 435 15.88 -7.72 11.94
N ARG A 436 16.13 -8.14 10.71
CA ARG A 436 17.47 -8.37 10.16
C ARG A 436 17.49 -7.82 8.75
N THR A 437 18.62 -7.20 8.38
CA THR A 437 18.89 -6.87 6.98
C THR A 437 20.15 -7.57 6.54
N THR A 438 20.06 -8.26 5.42
CA THR A 438 21.19 -8.96 4.80
C THR A 438 21.39 -8.49 3.37
N ILE A 439 22.64 -8.51 2.90
CA ILE A 439 22.95 -8.51 1.47
C ILE A 439 23.24 -9.93 1.04
N ARG A 440 22.69 -10.37 -0.10
CA ARG A 440 22.71 -11.77 -0.55
C ARG A 440 23.04 -11.89 -2.02
N SER A 441 23.67 -12.99 -2.41
CA SER A 441 23.91 -13.33 -3.81
C SER A 441 22.65 -13.88 -4.49
N THR A 442 22.42 -13.49 -5.74
CA THR A 442 21.34 -14.04 -6.59
C THR A 442 21.72 -15.37 -7.27
N SER A 443 22.96 -15.82 -7.16
CA SER A 443 23.48 -17.02 -7.84
C SER A 443 24.10 -18.05 -6.90
N SER A 444 24.52 -17.66 -5.70
CA SER A 444 25.07 -18.55 -4.67
C SER A 444 24.30 -18.42 -3.34
N ASN A 445 24.81 -19.06 -2.29
CA ASN A 445 24.29 -18.94 -0.92
C ASN A 445 25.05 -17.90 -0.09
N TRP A 446 25.97 -17.13 -0.70
CA TRP A 446 26.70 -16.08 0.01
C TRP A 446 25.75 -14.99 0.50
N GLN A 447 25.92 -14.59 1.76
CA GLN A 447 25.19 -13.50 2.39
C GLN A 447 25.99 -12.87 3.54
N MET A 448 25.63 -11.64 3.90
CA MET A 448 26.20 -10.91 5.03
C MET A 448 25.12 -10.04 5.70
N GLU A 449 25.04 -10.07 7.03
CA GLU A 449 24.20 -9.13 7.79
C GLU A 449 24.78 -7.71 7.69
N ILE A 450 23.96 -6.77 7.21
CA ILE A 450 24.36 -5.37 7.02
C ILE A 450 23.65 -4.43 8.00
N TRP A 451 22.53 -4.84 8.60
CA TRP A 451 21.86 -4.05 9.61
C TRP A 451 21.04 -4.93 10.57
N LYS A 452 21.01 -4.49 11.83
CA LYS A 452 20.20 -5.05 12.90
C LYS A 452 19.88 -3.92 13.88
N PRO A 453 18.60 -3.63 14.16
CA PRO A 453 18.23 -2.58 15.10
C PRO A 453 18.63 -2.94 16.53
N ASP A 454 19.03 -1.94 17.32
CA ASP A 454 19.11 -2.07 18.78
C ASP A 454 17.72 -1.86 19.41
N LEU A 455 17.16 -2.95 19.94
CA LEU A 455 15.85 -2.98 20.60
C LEU A 455 15.95 -3.05 22.13
N SER A 456 17.17 -2.93 22.70
CA SER A 456 17.38 -3.02 24.15
C SER A 456 16.57 -1.99 24.93
N ARG A 457 16.49 -0.76 24.41
CA ARG A 457 15.68 0.33 24.99
C ARG A 457 14.20 0.01 24.97
N LEU A 458 13.68 -0.51 23.85
CA LEU A 458 12.29 -0.91 23.70
C LEU A 458 11.91 -2.02 24.69
N TYR A 459 12.73 -3.06 24.83
CA TYR A 459 12.46 -4.14 25.79
C TYR A 459 12.56 -3.68 27.24
N LYS A 460 13.53 -2.80 27.56
CA LYS A 460 13.63 -2.18 28.88
C LYS A 460 12.43 -1.26 29.18
N TYR A 461 11.82 -0.67 28.16
CA TYR A 461 10.59 0.10 28.27
C TYR A 461 9.35 -0.76 28.59
N GLY A 462 9.48 -2.09 28.55
CA GLY A 462 8.41 -3.02 28.93
C GLY A 462 7.52 -3.47 27.77
N TRP A 463 7.83 -3.07 26.54
CA TRP A 463 7.11 -3.54 25.36
C TRP A 463 7.30 -5.05 25.17
N LYS A 464 6.20 -5.76 24.92
CA LYS A 464 6.17 -7.21 24.67
C LYS A 464 5.69 -7.46 23.24
N ARG A 465 6.30 -8.47 22.59
CA ARG A 465 5.90 -8.89 21.24
C ARG A 465 4.47 -9.44 21.26
N PRO A 466 3.66 -9.19 20.21
CA PRO A 466 2.38 -9.86 20.03
C PRO A 466 2.59 -11.36 19.87
N GLU A 467 1.66 -12.16 20.40
CA GLU A 467 1.68 -13.62 20.23
C GLU A 467 0.96 -14.00 18.94
N MET A 468 1.62 -14.74 18.07
CA MET A 468 0.99 -15.31 16.88
C MET A 468 0.10 -16.49 17.26
N PHE A 469 -1.03 -16.65 16.58
CA PHE A 469 -1.87 -17.83 16.70
C PHE A 469 -2.41 -18.28 15.33
N THR A 470 -2.86 -19.54 15.31
CA THR A 470 -3.61 -20.12 14.21
C THR A 470 -4.88 -20.78 14.76
N ILE A 471 -5.98 -20.58 14.05
CA ILE A 471 -7.32 -21.08 14.31
C ILE A 471 -7.93 -21.57 13.00
N LYS A 472 -9.02 -22.34 13.06
CA LYS A 472 -9.80 -22.68 11.87
C LYS A 472 -10.82 -21.59 11.57
N ALA A 473 -11.08 -21.33 10.29
CA ALA A 473 -12.23 -20.57 9.85
C ALA A 473 -13.54 -21.29 10.24
N ALA A 474 -14.69 -20.67 10.02
CA ALA A 474 -15.98 -21.27 10.37
C ALA A 474 -16.31 -22.56 9.59
N ASP A 475 -15.59 -22.89 8.52
CA ASP A 475 -15.67 -24.19 7.84
C ASP A 475 -14.98 -25.34 8.60
N GLY A 476 -14.22 -25.06 9.65
CA GLY A 476 -13.48 -26.06 10.42
C GLY A 476 -12.23 -26.62 9.71
N VAL A 477 -11.89 -26.13 8.51
CA VAL A 477 -10.81 -26.67 7.66
C VAL A 477 -9.73 -25.62 7.40
N THR A 478 -10.14 -24.41 7.00
CA THR A 478 -9.22 -23.38 6.52
C THR A 478 -8.45 -22.75 7.68
N ASP A 479 -7.11 -22.74 7.60
CA ASP A 479 -6.30 -22.04 8.60
C ASP A 479 -6.42 -20.52 8.45
N ILE A 480 -6.62 -19.85 9.59
CA ILE A 480 -6.63 -18.40 9.75
C ILE A 480 -5.54 -18.03 10.75
N TYR A 481 -4.74 -17.04 10.38
CA TYR A 481 -3.59 -16.57 11.15
C TYR A 481 -3.96 -15.26 11.86
N GLY A 482 -3.42 -15.04 13.05
CA GLY A 482 -3.71 -13.83 13.82
C GLY A 482 -2.66 -13.52 14.88
N LEU A 483 -2.86 -12.37 15.54
CA LEU A 483 -1.98 -11.77 16.54
C LEU A 483 -2.78 -11.46 17.80
N MET A 484 -2.17 -11.67 18.96
CA MET A 484 -2.74 -11.37 20.27
C MET A 484 -1.82 -10.43 21.06
N TRP A 485 -2.36 -9.30 21.49
CA TRP A 485 -1.75 -8.38 22.44
C TRP A 485 -2.36 -8.58 23.82
N LYS A 486 -1.51 -8.52 24.84
CA LYS A 486 -1.89 -8.69 26.25
C LYS A 486 -1.54 -7.43 27.05
N PRO A 487 -2.23 -7.17 28.17
CA PRO A 487 -1.80 -6.14 29.12
C PRO A 487 -0.35 -6.36 29.57
N PHE A 488 0.39 -5.29 29.85
CA PHE A 488 1.80 -5.40 30.25
C PHE A 488 1.95 -6.18 31.58
N ASP A 489 0.98 -6.03 32.49
CA ASP A 489 0.82 -6.71 33.78
C ASP A 489 -0.04 -7.97 33.70
N PHE A 490 -0.11 -8.59 32.51
CA PHE A 490 -0.87 -9.80 32.26
C PHE A 490 -0.59 -10.90 33.30
N ASP A 491 -1.67 -11.44 33.85
CA ASP A 491 -1.71 -12.55 34.80
C ASP A 491 -2.62 -13.63 34.22
N SER A 492 -2.04 -14.78 33.87
CA SER A 492 -2.76 -15.86 33.22
C SER A 492 -3.91 -16.42 34.07
N THR A 493 -3.92 -16.19 35.39
CA THR A 493 -4.97 -16.69 36.29
C THR A 493 -6.24 -15.81 36.31
N LYS A 494 -6.19 -14.61 35.70
CA LYS A 494 -7.31 -13.67 35.62
C LYS A 494 -8.13 -13.84 34.35
N LYS A 495 -9.33 -13.26 34.35
CA LYS A 495 -10.23 -13.17 33.19
C LYS A 495 -10.22 -11.76 32.61
N TYR A 496 -9.96 -11.66 31.32
CA TYR A 496 -9.87 -10.40 30.58
C TYR A 496 -10.97 -10.35 29.51
N PRO A 497 -11.58 -9.17 29.29
CA PRO A 497 -12.39 -8.96 28.10
C PRO A 497 -11.51 -9.10 26.85
N ILE A 498 -12.14 -9.39 25.71
CA ILE A 498 -11.45 -9.51 24.43
C ILE A 498 -11.99 -8.49 23.44
N ILE A 499 -11.09 -7.82 22.72
CA ILE A 499 -11.43 -6.86 21.67
C ILE A 499 -10.87 -7.39 20.35
N SER A 500 -11.73 -7.58 19.35
CA SER A 500 -11.30 -7.91 17.98
C SER A 500 -11.10 -6.63 17.15
N GLN A 501 -9.88 -6.43 16.65
CA GLN A 501 -9.57 -5.46 15.62
C GLN A 501 -9.78 -6.11 14.25
N VAL A 502 -10.70 -5.58 13.45
CA VAL A 502 -11.10 -6.21 12.18
C VAL A 502 -10.88 -5.32 10.96
N TYR A 503 -10.67 -5.97 9.81
CA TYR A 503 -10.73 -5.36 8.47
C TYR A 503 -11.08 -6.45 7.42
N PRO A 504 -12.25 -6.38 6.74
CA PRO A 504 -12.69 -7.35 5.74
C PRO A 504 -12.47 -6.82 4.31
N GLY A 505 -11.35 -6.15 4.03
CA GLY A 505 -11.06 -5.73 2.65
C GLY A 505 -10.45 -6.90 1.88
N PRO A 506 -10.99 -7.33 0.73
CA PRO A 506 -10.42 -8.48 0.01
C PRO A 506 -8.99 -8.25 -0.47
N GLN A 507 -8.61 -6.98 -0.66
CA GLN A 507 -7.29 -6.56 -1.14
C GLN A 507 -6.17 -6.70 -0.09
N THR A 508 -6.47 -6.92 1.19
CA THR A 508 -5.42 -6.95 2.23
C THR A 508 -5.85 -7.62 3.52
N GLU A 509 -4.90 -8.35 4.11
CA GLU A 509 -5.10 -8.99 5.41
C GLU A 509 -4.83 -7.99 6.55
N THR A 510 -5.64 -8.02 7.61
CA THR A 510 -5.43 -7.09 8.75
C THR A 510 -4.19 -7.41 9.59
N VAL A 511 -3.61 -8.58 9.39
CA VAL A 511 -2.56 -9.18 10.21
C VAL A 511 -1.17 -8.72 9.76
N TRP A 512 -0.37 -8.21 10.69
CA TRP A 512 1.02 -7.86 10.38
C TRP A 512 1.89 -9.08 10.18
N SER A 513 2.57 -9.14 9.04
CA SER A 513 3.57 -10.17 8.76
C SER A 513 4.93 -9.84 9.38
N SER A 514 5.41 -8.60 9.19
CA SER A 514 6.72 -8.12 9.67
C SER A 514 6.67 -7.58 11.09
N PHE A 515 7.84 -7.53 11.74
CA PHE A 515 8.02 -6.86 13.03
C PHE A 515 7.63 -5.39 12.93
N THR A 516 6.69 -4.98 13.77
CA THR A 516 6.35 -3.58 13.98
C THR A 516 5.98 -3.36 15.43
N VAL A 517 6.41 -2.21 15.94
CA VAL A 517 5.99 -1.68 17.23
C VAL A 517 4.84 -0.67 17.02
N LEU A 518 4.78 -0.08 15.82
CA LEU A 518 3.85 0.96 15.41
C LEU A 518 2.68 0.33 14.66
N ASP A 519 1.93 -0.50 15.38
CA ASP A 519 0.68 -1.06 14.86
C ASP A 519 -0.27 0.07 14.39
N ARG A 520 -0.85 -0.08 13.19
CA ARG A 520 -1.70 0.95 12.55
C ARG A 520 -2.93 1.30 13.36
N TYR A 521 -3.39 0.39 14.22
CA TYR A 521 -4.56 0.57 15.08
C TYR A 521 -4.20 0.83 16.55
N ASN A 522 -2.90 0.92 16.88
CA ASN A 522 -2.40 1.10 18.23
C ASN A 522 -2.89 0.02 19.22
N ASN A 523 -2.99 -1.23 18.76
CA ASN A 523 -3.45 -2.41 19.51
C ASN A 523 -2.64 -2.65 20.79
N THR A 524 -1.34 -2.34 20.78
CA THR A 524 -0.48 -2.39 21.97
C THR A 524 -1.04 -1.50 23.09
N ALA A 525 -1.37 -0.25 22.78
CA ALA A 525 -1.97 0.68 23.75
C ALA A 525 -3.40 0.28 24.12
N LEU A 526 -4.17 -0.25 23.16
CA LEU A 526 -5.53 -0.71 23.42
C LEU A 526 -5.56 -1.89 24.41
N ALA A 527 -4.60 -2.81 24.34
CA ALA A 527 -4.50 -3.91 25.31
C ALA A 527 -4.27 -3.40 26.76
N GLN A 528 -3.67 -2.21 26.92
CA GLN A 528 -3.47 -1.59 28.23
C GLN A 528 -4.74 -1.00 28.85
N THR A 529 -5.88 -1.13 28.17
CA THR A 529 -7.20 -0.95 28.79
C THR A 529 -7.55 -2.07 29.78
N GLY A 530 -6.70 -3.09 29.93
CA GLY A 530 -6.97 -4.29 30.70
C GLY A 530 -7.74 -5.32 29.87
N SER A 531 -7.47 -5.37 28.56
CA SER A 531 -8.16 -6.25 27.60
C SER A 531 -7.15 -7.09 26.81
N ILE A 532 -7.56 -8.29 26.42
CA ILE A 532 -6.90 -9.01 25.33
C ILE A 532 -7.33 -8.35 24.03
N VAL A 533 -6.38 -8.00 23.16
CA VAL A 533 -6.69 -7.48 21.82
C VAL A 533 -6.22 -8.51 20.81
N VAL A 534 -7.05 -8.82 19.83
CA VAL A 534 -6.70 -9.72 18.73
C VAL A 534 -6.94 -9.06 17.39
N CYS A 535 -6.15 -9.45 16.39
CA CYS A 535 -6.52 -9.29 15.00
C CYS A 535 -6.24 -10.62 14.27
N MET A 536 -7.07 -10.97 13.31
CA MET A 536 -6.92 -12.21 12.55
C MET A 536 -7.50 -12.04 11.15
N GLY A 537 -7.05 -12.90 10.25
CA GLY A 537 -7.60 -12.92 8.91
C GLY A 537 -9.00 -13.49 8.82
N HIS A 538 -9.58 -13.41 7.63
CA HIS A 538 -10.86 -14.04 7.30
C HIS A 538 -10.74 -14.65 5.91
N ARG A 539 -11.49 -15.72 5.61
CA ARG A 539 -11.57 -16.20 4.22
C ARG A 539 -12.02 -15.05 3.34
N GLY A 540 -11.31 -14.78 2.24
CA GLY A 540 -11.53 -13.61 1.39
C GLY A 540 -10.57 -12.45 1.65
N GLY A 541 -9.87 -12.42 2.79
CA GLY A 541 -9.06 -11.27 3.21
C GLY A 541 -7.61 -11.22 2.71
N SER A 542 -7.17 -12.17 1.88
CA SER A 542 -5.78 -12.20 1.40
C SER A 542 -5.72 -12.45 -0.10
N PRO A 543 -5.15 -11.52 -0.89
CA PRO A 543 -4.94 -11.71 -2.32
C PRO A 543 -3.77 -12.67 -2.64
N TYR A 544 -3.01 -13.10 -1.63
CA TYR A 544 -1.81 -13.93 -1.81
C TYR A 544 -2.09 -15.42 -1.78
N ARG A 545 -3.23 -15.83 -1.19
CA ARG A 545 -3.64 -17.24 -1.11
C ARG A 545 -4.26 -17.71 -2.43
N ASN A 546 -4.70 -18.96 -2.49
CA ASN A 546 -5.39 -19.46 -3.67
C ASN A 546 -6.64 -18.63 -3.98
N LYS A 547 -7.08 -18.76 -5.23
CA LYS A 547 -8.23 -18.07 -5.77
C LYS A 547 -9.49 -18.28 -4.95
N ALA A 548 -9.77 -19.52 -4.54
CA ALA A 548 -10.95 -19.85 -3.74
C ALA A 548 -10.98 -19.13 -2.39
N TYR A 549 -9.81 -18.97 -1.73
CA TYR A 549 -9.69 -18.17 -0.52
C TYR A 549 -9.92 -16.70 -0.83
N HIS A 550 -9.23 -16.13 -1.82
CA HIS A 550 -9.32 -14.69 -2.13
C HIS A 550 -10.73 -14.26 -2.55
N THR A 551 -11.45 -15.10 -3.29
CA THR A 551 -12.77 -14.76 -3.85
C THR A 551 -13.93 -15.18 -2.95
N TYR A 552 -13.67 -15.69 -1.74
CA TYR A 552 -14.71 -16.19 -0.83
C TYR A 552 -15.80 -15.15 -0.50
N GLY A 553 -15.41 -13.87 -0.37
CA GLY A 553 -16.32 -12.78 -0.06
C GLY A 553 -17.08 -12.21 -1.26
N TYR A 554 -16.87 -12.73 -2.48
CA TYR A 554 -17.47 -12.16 -3.69
C TYR A 554 -19.01 -12.20 -3.62
N GLY A 555 -19.64 -11.06 -3.87
CA GLY A 555 -21.10 -10.91 -3.78
C GLY A 555 -21.67 -10.86 -2.36
N ASN A 556 -20.82 -10.91 -1.33
CA ASN A 556 -21.23 -10.92 0.08
C ASN A 556 -20.37 -9.99 0.96
N LEU A 557 -20.05 -8.79 0.47
CA LEU A 557 -19.08 -7.89 1.12
C LEU A 557 -19.41 -7.53 2.57
N ARG A 558 -20.68 -7.44 2.95
CA ARG A 558 -21.09 -7.07 4.30
C ARG A 558 -20.83 -8.19 5.32
N ASP A 559 -21.14 -9.44 4.97
CA ASP A 559 -21.33 -10.50 5.96
C ASP A 559 -20.25 -11.60 5.95
N TYR A 560 -19.50 -11.75 4.86
CA TYR A 560 -18.65 -12.93 4.64
C TYR A 560 -17.62 -13.18 5.76
N ALA A 561 -17.09 -12.14 6.39
CA ALA A 561 -16.05 -12.22 7.41
C ALA A 561 -16.59 -12.44 8.83
N LEU A 562 -17.89 -12.20 9.07
CA LEU A 562 -18.45 -12.10 10.42
C LEU A 562 -18.37 -13.41 11.21
N ASP A 563 -18.62 -14.54 10.54
CA ASP A 563 -18.63 -15.85 11.21
C ASP A 563 -17.22 -16.35 11.52
N ASP A 564 -16.24 -16.04 10.66
CA ASP A 564 -14.83 -16.37 10.89
C ASP A 564 -14.28 -15.64 12.13
N ASP A 565 -14.59 -14.35 12.32
CA ASP A 565 -14.17 -13.59 13.51
C ASP A 565 -14.77 -14.17 14.80
N ARG A 566 -16.10 -14.36 14.82
CA ARG A 566 -16.81 -14.93 15.98
C ARG A 566 -16.29 -16.32 16.32
N HIS A 567 -16.14 -17.19 15.32
CA HIS A 567 -15.65 -18.56 15.51
C HIS A 567 -14.19 -18.56 16.01
N GLY A 568 -13.38 -17.64 15.53
CA GLY A 568 -12.01 -17.45 15.99
C GLY A 568 -11.90 -17.05 17.46
N ILE A 569 -12.70 -16.08 17.89
CA ILE A 569 -12.76 -15.67 19.31
C ILE A 569 -13.18 -16.84 20.21
N ILE A 570 -14.17 -17.64 19.79
CA ILE A 570 -14.63 -18.82 20.54
C ILE A 570 -13.52 -19.87 20.67
N GLN A 571 -12.80 -20.16 19.59
CA GLN A 571 -11.66 -21.10 19.63
C GLN A 571 -10.52 -20.59 20.53
N LEU A 572 -10.21 -19.30 20.48
CA LEU A 572 -9.22 -18.70 21.36
C LEU A 572 -9.64 -18.82 22.83
N ALA A 573 -10.91 -18.57 23.15
CA ALA A 573 -11.41 -18.70 24.51
C ALA A 573 -11.40 -20.15 25.03
N ALA A 574 -11.63 -21.13 24.14
CA ALA A 574 -11.47 -22.54 24.47
C ALA A 574 -10.00 -22.92 24.74
N ARG A 575 -9.05 -22.30 24.01
CA ARG A 575 -7.60 -22.52 24.19
C ARG A 575 -7.03 -21.79 25.40
N TYR A 576 -7.56 -20.61 25.71
CA TYR A 576 -7.00 -19.69 26.69
C TYR A 576 -8.05 -19.33 27.74
N HIS A 577 -7.94 -19.97 28.91
CA HIS A 577 -8.85 -19.75 30.02
C HIS A 577 -8.86 -18.33 30.56
N PHE A 578 -7.92 -17.44 30.21
CA PHE A 578 -7.94 -16.05 30.61
C PHE A 578 -8.86 -15.16 29.73
N ILE A 579 -9.40 -15.68 28.62
CA ILE A 579 -10.34 -14.94 27.77
C ILE A 579 -11.77 -15.08 28.30
N ASP A 580 -12.50 -13.97 28.34
CA ASP A 580 -13.89 -13.88 28.78
C ASP A 580 -14.83 -13.53 27.61
N THR A 581 -15.54 -14.53 27.09
CA THR A 581 -16.48 -14.38 25.96
C THR A 581 -17.81 -13.74 26.35
N THR A 582 -18.02 -13.41 27.62
CA THR A 582 -19.18 -12.61 28.03
C THR A 582 -18.94 -11.11 27.81
N ARG A 583 -17.69 -10.70 27.59
CA ARG A 583 -17.23 -9.32 27.37
C ARG A 583 -16.39 -9.23 26.10
N VAL A 584 -17.07 -9.24 24.95
CA VAL A 584 -16.46 -9.15 23.62
C VAL A 584 -16.68 -7.77 23.02
N GLY A 585 -15.60 -7.06 22.73
CA GLY A 585 -15.58 -5.84 21.95
C GLY A 585 -15.14 -6.08 20.50
N ILE A 586 -15.50 -5.16 19.62
CA ILE A 586 -15.03 -5.16 18.23
C ILE A 586 -14.74 -3.73 17.76
N PHE A 587 -13.68 -3.52 16.99
CA PHE A 587 -13.47 -2.23 16.34
C PHE A 587 -12.80 -2.36 14.99
N GLY A 588 -12.99 -1.35 14.15
CA GLY A 588 -12.30 -1.24 12.88
C GLY A 588 -12.44 0.14 12.26
N HIS A 589 -11.61 0.37 11.24
CA HIS A 589 -11.60 1.58 10.44
C HIS A 589 -11.91 1.24 8.97
N SER A 590 -12.60 2.12 8.24
CA SER A 590 -12.95 1.89 6.83
C SER A 590 -13.79 0.61 6.68
N GLY A 591 -13.41 -0.35 5.84
CA GLY A 591 -14.02 -1.69 5.79
C GLY A 591 -14.21 -2.34 7.16
N GLY A 592 -13.26 -2.14 8.08
CA GLY A 592 -13.37 -2.63 9.46
C GLY A 592 -14.50 -1.97 10.26
N GLY A 593 -14.78 -0.69 10.00
CA GLY A 593 -15.91 0.02 10.60
C GLY A 593 -17.26 -0.50 10.09
N MET A 594 -17.34 -0.84 8.80
CA MET A 594 -18.49 -1.56 8.24
C MET A 594 -18.69 -2.90 8.97
N MET A 595 -17.63 -3.71 9.10
CA MET A 595 -17.68 -5.00 9.79
C MET A 595 -18.08 -4.88 11.26
N ALA A 596 -17.53 -3.90 12.00
CA ALA A 596 -17.83 -3.72 13.42
C ALA A 596 -19.33 -3.50 13.67
N VAL A 597 -19.99 -2.67 12.86
CA VAL A 597 -21.45 -2.46 12.93
C VAL A 597 -22.21 -3.70 12.48
N ALA A 598 -21.79 -4.35 11.41
CA ALA A 598 -22.44 -5.57 10.92
C ALA A 598 -22.38 -6.70 11.96
N ALA A 599 -21.23 -6.89 12.62
CA ALA A 599 -20.99 -7.90 13.64
C ALA A 599 -21.86 -7.69 14.88
N ILE A 600 -21.86 -6.49 15.47
CA ILE A 600 -22.63 -6.20 16.69
C ILE A 600 -24.15 -6.24 16.45
N CYS A 601 -24.61 -6.01 15.23
CA CYS A 601 -26.03 -6.13 14.89
C CYS A 601 -26.41 -7.55 14.45
N THR A 602 -25.50 -8.34 13.89
CA THR A 602 -25.77 -9.73 13.46
C THR A 602 -25.68 -10.72 14.63
N TYR A 603 -24.71 -10.51 15.52
CA TYR A 603 -24.50 -11.31 16.73
C TYR A 603 -24.62 -10.43 18.00
N PRO A 604 -25.79 -9.81 18.25
CA PRO A 604 -25.95 -8.81 19.30
C PRO A 604 -25.86 -9.38 20.73
N ASP A 605 -25.97 -10.69 20.87
CA ASP A 605 -25.78 -11.38 22.17
C ASP A 605 -24.32 -11.76 22.41
N PHE A 606 -23.45 -11.67 21.39
CA PHE A 606 -22.03 -11.98 21.48
C PHE A 606 -21.20 -10.70 21.66
N TYR A 607 -21.24 -9.78 20.70
CA TYR A 607 -20.52 -8.51 20.79
C TYR A 607 -21.28 -7.51 21.67
N LYS A 608 -20.58 -6.91 22.64
CA LYS A 608 -21.13 -5.99 23.64
C LYS A 608 -20.85 -4.53 23.33
N VAL A 609 -19.68 -4.26 22.75
CA VAL A 609 -19.21 -2.91 22.45
C VAL A 609 -18.57 -2.88 21.07
N ALA A 610 -18.96 -1.90 20.25
CA ALA A 610 -18.38 -1.67 18.93
C ALA A 610 -17.90 -0.24 18.78
N VAL A 611 -16.71 -0.05 18.19
CA VAL A 611 -16.26 1.25 17.70
C VAL A 611 -16.00 1.16 16.20
N ALA A 612 -16.78 1.90 15.41
CA ALA A 612 -16.70 1.91 13.96
C ALA A 612 -16.25 3.28 13.46
N SER A 613 -15.05 3.33 12.87
CA SER A 613 -14.44 4.56 12.39
C SER A 613 -14.42 4.62 10.86
N SER A 614 -14.90 5.73 10.30
CA SER A 614 -15.05 5.99 8.85
C SER A 614 -15.58 4.75 8.10
N GLY A 615 -16.63 4.11 8.62
CA GLY A 615 -17.16 2.86 8.06
C GLY A 615 -17.93 3.07 6.76
N ASN A 616 -17.62 2.30 5.72
CA ASN A 616 -18.39 2.23 4.47
C ASN A 616 -19.68 1.43 4.67
N HIS A 617 -20.57 1.93 5.54
CA HIS A 617 -21.83 1.29 5.92
C HIS A 617 -22.82 1.12 4.75
N ASP A 618 -22.65 1.91 3.70
CA ASP A 618 -23.42 1.86 2.46
C ASP A 618 -22.48 1.88 1.25
N ASN A 619 -22.25 0.70 0.68
CA ASN A 619 -21.35 0.54 -0.46
C ASN A 619 -21.98 0.99 -1.79
N ASN A 620 -23.26 1.37 -1.84
CA ASN A 620 -23.81 2.03 -3.04
C ASN A 620 -23.25 3.44 -3.24
N ILE A 621 -22.71 4.06 -2.19
CA ILE A 621 -22.11 5.39 -2.25
C ILE A 621 -20.60 5.37 -1.99
N TYR A 622 -19.96 4.23 -2.25
CA TYR A 622 -18.52 4.05 -2.11
C TYR A 622 -17.83 3.92 -3.47
N ASN A 623 -16.53 3.63 -3.49
CA ASN A 623 -15.72 3.58 -4.71
C ASN A 623 -16.23 2.52 -5.70
N ARG A 624 -16.56 2.93 -6.94
CA ARG A 624 -16.99 2.03 -8.03
C ARG A 624 -16.06 0.85 -8.22
N THR A 625 -14.78 1.09 -8.50
CA THR A 625 -13.84 0.02 -8.85
C THR A 625 -13.76 -1.03 -7.74
N TRP A 626 -13.73 -0.60 -6.48
CA TRP A 626 -13.75 -1.54 -5.35
C TRP A 626 -15.08 -2.31 -5.26
N GLY A 627 -16.22 -1.59 -5.29
CA GLY A 627 -17.55 -2.19 -5.18
C GLY A 627 -17.83 -3.19 -6.30
N GLU A 628 -17.65 -2.78 -7.56
CA GLU A 628 -17.95 -3.62 -8.73
C GLU A 628 -17.00 -4.83 -8.85
N THR A 629 -15.73 -4.70 -8.45
CA THR A 629 -14.79 -5.84 -8.43
C THR A 629 -15.20 -6.91 -7.42
N PHE A 630 -15.46 -6.50 -6.18
CA PHE A 630 -15.58 -7.46 -5.07
C PHE A 630 -17.01 -7.84 -4.72
N GLN A 631 -18.00 -6.99 -4.99
CA GLN A 631 -19.42 -7.38 -4.90
C GLN A 631 -19.92 -7.97 -6.22
N GLY A 632 -19.37 -7.52 -7.34
CA GLY A 632 -19.91 -7.79 -8.67
C GLY A 632 -21.00 -6.82 -9.10
N ILE A 633 -21.25 -6.83 -10.40
CA ILE A 633 -22.37 -6.19 -11.08
C ILE A 633 -22.95 -7.17 -12.09
N ASP A 634 -24.22 -6.99 -12.46
CA ASP A 634 -24.81 -7.78 -13.53
C ASP A 634 -24.39 -7.29 -14.93
N SER A 635 -24.86 -7.96 -15.98
CA SER A 635 -24.58 -7.58 -17.38
C SER A 635 -25.14 -6.21 -17.79
N GLY A 636 -26.13 -5.69 -17.05
CA GLY A 636 -26.68 -4.34 -17.22
C GLY A 636 -25.97 -3.28 -16.36
N PHE A 637 -24.92 -3.69 -15.62
CA PHE A 637 -24.20 -2.90 -14.63
C PHE A 637 -25.03 -2.51 -13.40
N ALA A 638 -26.11 -3.23 -13.09
CA ALA A 638 -26.81 -3.04 -11.83
C ALA A 638 -25.95 -3.53 -10.66
N TYR A 639 -25.92 -2.72 -9.60
CA TYR A 639 -25.16 -3.00 -8.39
C TYR A 639 -26.10 -3.27 -7.22
N HIS A 640 -25.88 -4.37 -6.52
CA HIS A 640 -26.67 -4.77 -5.35
C HIS A 640 -25.74 -5.24 -4.23
N VAL A 641 -25.89 -4.62 -3.06
CA VAL A 641 -25.12 -4.95 -1.87
C VAL A 641 -26.00 -4.88 -0.63
N ALA A 642 -25.75 -5.76 0.33
CA ALA A 642 -26.42 -5.71 1.62
C ALA A 642 -25.90 -4.51 2.44
N LEU A 643 -26.81 -3.82 3.12
CA LEU A 643 -26.54 -2.56 3.82
C LEU A 643 -26.54 -2.74 5.34
N ASN A 644 -25.67 -2.01 6.06
CA ASN A 644 -25.67 -2.05 7.52
C ASN A 644 -26.95 -1.45 8.13
N GLN A 645 -27.55 -0.49 7.43
CA GLN A 645 -28.80 0.17 7.81
C GLN A 645 -29.92 -0.84 8.04
N ALA A 646 -29.97 -1.92 7.25
CA ALA A 646 -30.95 -3.00 7.39
C ALA A 646 -30.79 -3.81 8.69
N LEU A 647 -29.65 -3.70 9.37
CA LEU A 647 -29.37 -4.37 10.63
C LEU A 647 -29.63 -3.47 11.87
N ALA A 648 -29.94 -2.18 11.68
CA ALA A 648 -30.01 -1.19 12.76
C ALA A 648 -30.92 -1.62 13.93
N SER A 649 -32.10 -2.18 13.63
CA SER A 649 -33.06 -2.64 14.67
C SER A 649 -32.55 -3.78 15.55
N LYS A 650 -31.46 -4.46 15.15
CA LYS A 650 -30.86 -5.56 15.90
C LYS A 650 -29.82 -5.11 16.92
N LEU A 651 -29.42 -3.84 16.94
CA LEU A 651 -28.46 -3.33 17.92
C LEU A 651 -28.99 -3.54 19.37
N LYS A 652 -28.17 -4.18 20.21
CA LYS A 652 -28.40 -4.34 21.65
C LYS A 652 -27.28 -3.76 22.53
N GLY A 653 -26.04 -3.78 22.03
CA GLY A 653 -24.85 -3.30 22.76
C GLY A 653 -24.56 -1.81 22.57
N HIS A 654 -23.37 -1.39 22.99
CA HIS A 654 -22.89 -0.02 22.89
C HIS A 654 -22.15 0.20 21.57
N LEU A 655 -22.50 1.25 20.82
CA LEU A 655 -21.92 1.55 19.52
C LEU A 655 -21.43 3.00 19.47
N LEU A 656 -20.14 3.19 19.18
CA LEU A 656 -19.56 4.49 18.82
C LEU A 656 -19.29 4.55 17.32
N LEU A 657 -19.95 5.48 16.63
CA LEU A 657 -19.70 5.82 15.23
C LEU A 657 -18.75 7.03 15.15
N VAL A 658 -17.66 6.91 14.38
CA VAL A 658 -16.69 8.00 14.18
C VAL A 658 -16.52 8.27 12.69
N THR A 659 -16.44 9.53 12.28
CA THR A 659 -16.15 9.91 10.88
C THR A 659 -15.34 11.19 10.81
N GLY A 660 -14.46 11.30 9.80
CA GLY A 660 -13.91 12.58 9.39
C GLY A 660 -15.00 13.43 8.73
N GLU A 661 -14.98 14.75 8.91
CA GLU A 661 -15.97 15.65 8.30
C GLU A 661 -15.81 15.79 6.78
N VAL A 662 -14.58 15.70 6.28
CA VAL A 662 -14.22 15.94 4.87
C VAL A 662 -13.56 14.69 4.25
N ASP A 663 -14.00 13.52 4.69
CA ASP A 663 -13.57 12.23 4.15
C ASP A 663 -14.08 12.07 2.71
N THR A 664 -13.17 12.12 1.74
CA THR A 664 -13.48 11.93 0.32
C THR A 664 -13.23 10.50 -0.17
N ASN A 665 -12.82 9.59 0.73
CA ASN A 665 -12.70 8.17 0.44
C ASN A 665 -13.99 7.46 0.85
N VAL A 666 -14.27 7.42 2.17
CA VAL A 666 -15.56 6.97 2.71
C VAL A 666 -16.37 8.19 3.08
N HIS A 667 -17.28 8.60 2.20
CA HIS A 667 -18.07 9.80 2.40
C HIS A 667 -18.81 9.77 3.75
N PRO A 668 -18.82 10.85 4.55
CA PRO A 668 -19.49 10.89 5.87
C PRO A 668 -20.98 10.55 5.82
N ALA A 669 -21.58 10.72 4.63
CA ALA A 669 -22.95 10.29 4.34
C ALA A 669 -23.19 8.80 4.62
N ALA A 670 -22.19 7.92 4.48
CA ALA A 670 -22.31 6.51 4.85
C ALA A 670 -22.62 6.36 6.35
N THR A 671 -21.90 7.09 7.20
CA THR A 671 -22.15 7.17 8.66
C THR A 671 -23.50 7.81 8.95
N TYR A 672 -23.85 8.92 8.30
CA TYR A 672 -25.13 9.60 8.55
C TYR A 672 -26.34 8.74 8.15
N ARG A 673 -26.25 7.95 7.09
CA ARG A 673 -27.29 6.97 6.72
C ARG A 673 -27.47 5.89 7.78
N MET A 674 -26.37 5.41 8.39
CA MET A 674 -26.44 4.46 9.50
C MET A 674 -27.08 5.10 10.74
N VAL A 675 -26.67 6.32 11.09
CA VAL A 675 -27.26 7.12 12.18
C VAL A 675 -28.77 7.27 11.98
N ASN A 676 -29.22 7.66 10.79
CA ASN A 676 -30.64 7.78 10.49
C ASN A 676 -31.39 6.45 10.71
N ALA A 677 -30.83 5.33 10.26
CA ALA A 677 -31.45 4.01 10.45
C ALA A 677 -31.55 3.62 11.95
N LEU A 678 -30.54 3.96 12.77
CA LEU A 678 -30.57 3.73 14.21
C LEU A 678 -31.63 4.57 14.91
N ILE A 679 -31.73 5.86 14.55
CA ILE A 679 -32.76 6.77 15.07
C ILE A 679 -34.16 6.24 14.73
N GLN A 680 -34.40 5.86 13.47
CA GLN A 680 -35.69 5.30 13.04
C GLN A 680 -36.03 3.99 13.73
N ALA A 681 -35.02 3.20 14.10
CA ALA A 681 -35.18 1.96 14.84
C ALA A 681 -35.26 2.14 16.37
N GLY A 682 -35.22 3.38 16.88
CA GLY A 682 -35.27 3.68 18.31
C GLY A 682 -34.06 3.13 19.08
N LYS A 683 -32.87 3.17 18.48
CA LYS A 683 -31.64 2.64 19.07
C LYS A 683 -30.70 3.75 19.55
N ASP A 684 -30.12 3.54 20.71
CA ASP A 684 -29.08 4.41 21.27
C ASP A 684 -27.72 4.11 20.64
N PHE A 685 -26.95 5.17 20.41
CA PHE A 685 -25.58 5.12 19.89
C PHE A 685 -24.84 6.41 20.27
N ASP A 686 -23.51 6.36 20.25
CA ASP A 686 -22.64 7.51 20.37
C ASP A 686 -22.06 7.88 19.01
N MET A 687 -21.78 9.17 18.81
CA MET A 687 -21.21 9.66 17.57
C MET A 687 -20.11 10.71 17.81
N LEU A 688 -19.03 10.62 17.03
CA LEU A 688 -17.96 11.60 16.98
C LEU A 688 -17.66 11.99 15.53
N VAL A 689 -17.90 13.24 15.17
CA VAL A 689 -17.43 13.82 13.90
C VAL A 689 -16.14 14.57 14.18
N LEU A 690 -15.09 14.31 13.40
CA LEU A 690 -13.80 14.97 13.51
C LEU A 690 -13.70 16.12 12.49
N PRO A 691 -13.77 17.39 12.92
CA PRO A 691 -13.78 18.55 12.01
C PRO A 691 -12.51 18.64 11.15
N GLY A 692 -12.70 18.95 9.86
CA GLY A 692 -11.60 19.08 8.89
C GLY A 692 -10.78 17.81 8.61
N GLN A 693 -11.12 16.66 9.20
CA GLN A 693 -10.39 15.42 8.98
C GLN A 693 -10.90 14.65 7.76
N SER A 694 -9.96 14.10 6.99
CA SER A 694 -10.22 13.15 5.90
C SER A 694 -10.18 11.70 6.42
N HIS A 695 -9.89 10.74 5.55
CA HIS A 695 -9.97 9.31 5.87
C HIS A 695 -9.00 8.85 6.97
N THR A 696 -7.74 9.25 6.93
CA THR A 696 -6.69 8.66 7.78
C THR A 696 -6.54 9.24 9.19
N TYR A 697 -7.30 10.30 9.53
CA TYR A 697 -7.19 11.14 10.73
C TYR A 697 -5.74 11.51 11.09
N GLU A 698 -5.42 12.80 11.14
CA GLU A 698 -4.05 13.26 11.33
C GLU A 698 -3.85 13.99 12.66
N ASP A 699 -2.58 14.11 13.05
CA ASP A 699 -2.11 14.92 14.16
C ASP A 699 -2.91 14.75 15.48
N THR A 700 -3.38 15.86 16.05
CA THR A 700 -4.11 15.89 17.32
C THR A 700 -5.46 15.18 17.24
N TYR A 701 -6.11 15.17 16.07
CA TYR A 701 -7.40 14.48 15.88
C TYR A 701 -7.24 12.97 15.92
N LYS A 702 -6.15 12.45 15.34
CA LYS A 702 -5.76 11.05 15.48
C LYS A 702 -5.55 10.66 16.94
N ALA A 703 -4.77 11.46 17.67
CA ALA A 703 -4.49 11.22 19.08
C ALA A 703 -5.78 11.26 19.92
N TYR A 704 -6.66 12.22 19.65
CA TYR A 704 -7.97 12.35 20.30
C TYR A 704 -8.87 11.14 20.02
N PHE A 705 -9.00 10.72 18.76
CA PHE A 705 -9.77 9.52 18.40
C PHE A 705 -9.24 8.27 19.11
N GLN A 706 -7.92 8.06 19.11
CA GLN A 706 -7.32 6.90 19.80
C GLN A 706 -7.58 6.92 21.31
N GLN A 707 -7.58 8.10 21.94
CA GLN A 707 -7.96 8.25 23.33
C GLN A 707 -9.45 7.92 23.56
N ARG A 708 -10.34 8.41 22.69
CA ARG A 708 -11.78 8.13 22.74
C ARG A 708 -12.09 6.65 22.55
N LEU A 709 -11.42 5.98 21.62
CA LEU A 709 -11.50 4.53 21.40
C LEU A 709 -11.21 3.74 22.70
N ARG A 710 -10.08 4.03 23.35
CA ARG A 710 -9.70 3.35 24.60
C ARG A 710 -10.64 3.66 25.75
N GLN A 711 -11.09 4.92 25.87
CA GLN A 711 -12.07 5.32 26.88
C GLN A 711 -13.39 4.57 26.69
N TYR A 712 -13.87 4.47 25.45
CA TYR A 712 -15.14 3.82 25.15
C TYR A 712 -15.14 2.35 25.61
N PHE A 713 -14.08 1.61 25.28
CA PHE A 713 -13.93 0.23 25.78
C PHE A 713 -13.79 0.17 27.31
N LYS A 714 -12.97 1.04 27.94
CA LYS A 714 -12.84 1.08 29.41
C LYS A 714 -14.16 1.31 30.15
N PHE A 715 -15.10 2.06 29.55
CA PHE A 715 -16.39 2.37 30.19
C PHE A 715 -17.46 1.30 29.96
N HIS A 716 -17.45 0.63 28.80
CA HIS A 716 -18.56 -0.23 28.37
C HIS A 716 -18.23 -1.74 28.34
N LEU A 717 -16.95 -2.13 28.48
CA LEU A 717 -16.47 -3.51 28.40
C LEU A 717 -15.68 -3.89 29.65
#